data_AF-A0A286U4J5-F1
#
_entry.id   AF-A0A286U4J5-F1
#
_cell.length_a   1.000
_cell.length_b   1.000
_cell.length_c   1.000
_cell.angle_alpha   90.00
_cell.angle_beta   90.00
_cell.angle_gamma   90.00
#
_symmetry.space_group_name_H-M   'P 1'
#
loop_
_entity.id
_entity.type
_entity.pdbx_description
1 polymer ?
#
loop_
_entity_poly.entity_id
_entity_poly.type
_entity_poly.pdbx_seq_one_letter_code
_entity_poly.pdbx_strand_id
1 'polypeptide(L)'
;MTNSKKKTISKIYNPNILNLKEAIEVSFEPKRDPHVHGLNVKDINRLMSGNRQGKIDSDEILVDLNGTLGELVVGAAIMAGRITAHTGKYVITNGNPINILRYRGMQVWWLRELINTRDVFVVVKCTECARKGINSVEKPSLIHGETLGYCFEGREVDLVLTILESEQGIVLPEKSGTLISLLFGAVREGHPYAFPDLPDDYMFKIVVSEEYKDIDLKKIFECALQSMSNALDINLMVTLLGEGIDAIAGEKGETRRDVKIAILWRERHEDLYNAFKMNGFDVGKKDFFKIGRELKEGSGRLTEGNIEWVLHDDWSQGIEIALGDIDLLIGSGRMPGALNSAWLVTKYGGNFSGIPIATEYLYQGEARTHFDTINNFSPREQTNAKRFNLDLIDAVTGQNKICTHQDLFKGDLRESVMAIGIIKDNPCLGGEIQGVRTDDETGKTMVNVLWLGSKEKKIINLELEFETSISYYLTKIRESGQDDRNADDLYHLSLAYAEFGKWKKAAQTIQKALKYSEENNLKKFKKKITAAQLYIKGLEAFGLGNPKVANKKAAEFFQKALDGIDHEDSLHIRRFLRRIALDKMDMVIQKAEDLWIKGVEGKNKALNYIPESFTFWKEAYKYTGNEVGLMERYNELNLWEIIHNYHDEIVSTWQRKKFPKKEKLRLQFRLKKAYEVFVKLRKTRIISEYEKELHKNQGDIWMSYLLVTVFRESPPSIRNGMIKAFLDLLTSINEEKNNQIREGQINIPTLASQYEARYGLSGERVQTLIEYRNKQDTGTITNISQLFEIPILLENDFIMRFLSALIPTKKQLQKADDVLVEVETKFVRPTSLTIEEQIIHQEKQREKIQQEQHNVLDYNLEQGIFLFEAEINAYHARELIVLGHPGGAEEYLSKAIEALDRMIDKSIGYLPYVYQQKNKVDLYKEFGMRLKSIELLKKGIKALDEVLDPDKRRKRFGKNAGAVGGQDIIALRRMGELGQMIKKLENK
;
A
#
# COMPACT_ATOMS: atom_id res chain seq x y z
N MET A 1 -5.57 69.70 -40.20
CA MET A 1 -5.65 68.26 -40.51
C MET A 1 -4.44 67.55 -39.94
N THR A 2 -4.71 66.49 -39.19
CA THR A 2 -3.85 65.34 -38.81
C THR A 2 -2.41 65.58 -38.37
N ASN A 3 -2.16 65.37 -37.07
CA ASN A 3 -0.87 64.89 -36.59
C ASN A 3 -1.05 63.65 -35.70
N SER A 4 -0.23 62.64 -35.96
CA SER A 4 -0.32 61.27 -35.45
C SER A 4 0.01 61.16 -33.95
N LYS A 5 -0.80 60.41 -33.19
CA LYS A 5 -0.43 59.90 -31.86
C LYS A 5 -0.15 58.41 -31.93
N LYS A 6 1.10 58.04 -31.58
CA LYS A 6 1.52 56.68 -31.22
C LYS A 6 0.64 56.15 -30.09
N LYS A 7 0.01 54.99 -30.29
CA LYS A 7 -0.57 54.16 -29.24
C LYS A 7 0.53 53.25 -28.70
N THR A 8 0.97 53.53 -27.47
CA THR A 8 1.75 52.61 -26.66
C THR A 8 0.85 51.44 -26.26
N ILE A 9 1.15 50.24 -26.73
CA ILE A 9 0.47 49.01 -26.32
C ILE A 9 1.05 48.61 -24.95
N SER A 10 0.25 48.74 -23.89
CA SER A 10 0.56 48.14 -22.59
C SER A 10 0.42 46.62 -22.68
N LYS A 11 1.50 45.87 -22.47
CA LYS A 11 1.44 44.43 -22.22
C LYS A 11 0.56 44.19 -20.99
N ILE A 12 -0.51 43.43 -21.16
CA ILE A 12 -1.33 42.91 -20.06
C ILE A 12 -0.45 41.90 -19.31
N TYR A 13 -0.07 42.22 -18.07
CA TYR A 13 0.64 41.31 -17.17
C TYR A 13 -0.37 40.25 -16.71
N ASN A 14 -0.18 38.99 -17.10
CA ASN A 14 -0.97 37.88 -16.56
C ASN A 14 -0.25 37.37 -15.30
N PRO A 15 -0.79 37.56 -14.07
CA PRO A 15 -0.09 37.28 -12.82
C PRO A 15 0.25 35.79 -12.59
N ASN A 16 -0.28 34.88 -13.40
CA ASN A 16 -0.14 33.44 -13.26
C ASN A 16 0.82 32.79 -14.29
N ILE A 17 1.56 33.60 -15.06
CA ILE A 17 2.67 33.14 -15.90
C ILE A 17 3.95 33.73 -15.30
N LEU A 18 4.79 32.85 -14.76
CA LEU A 18 6.03 33.21 -14.06
C LEU A 18 7.21 32.53 -14.73
N ASN A 19 8.43 33.05 -14.56
CA ASN A 19 9.61 32.27 -14.92
C ASN A 19 9.74 31.07 -13.95
N LEU A 20 10.46 30.01 -14.35
CA LEU A 20 10.52 28.76 -13.60
C LEU A 20 11.04 28.95 -12.17
N LYS A 21 12.03 29.82 -11.98
CA LYS A 21 12.60 30.12 -10.67
C LYS A 21 11.57 30.78 -9.75
N GLU A 22 10.96 31.87 -10.21
CA GLU A 22 9.92 32.59 -9.49
C GLU A 22 8.72 31.70 -9.19
N ALA A 23 8.30 30.88 -10.16
CA ALA A 23 7.20 29.94 -9.98
C ALA A 23 7.47 28.95 -8.82
N ILE A 24 8.69 28.40 -8.74
CA ILE A 24 9.09 27.46 -7.68
C ILE A 24 9.14 28.16 -6.32
N GLU A 25 9.79 29.32 -6.24
CA GLU A 25 10.01 30.04 -4.97
C GLU A 25 8.71 30.60 -4.40
N VAL A 26 7.82 31.14 -5.25
CA VAL A 26 6.51 31.68 -4.83
C VAL A 26 5.53 30.55 -4.44
N SER A 27 5.59 29.40 -5.11
CA SER A 27 4.71 28.25 -4.81
C SER A 27 5.16 27.43 -3.59
N PHE A 28 6.29 27.78 -2.95
CA PHE A 28 6.79 27.10 -1.77
C PHE A 28 6.09 27.59 -0.50
N GLU A 29 5.36 26.71 0.18
CA GLU A 29 4.69 27.05 1.45
C GLU A 29 5.46 26.54 2.68
N PRO A 30 6.14 27.41 3.46
CA PRO A 30 7.01 26.99 4.56
C PRO A 30 6.26 26.45 5.78
N LYS A 31 5.01 26.85 6.01
CA LYS A 31 4.26 26.49 7.23
C LYS A 31 3.88 25.01 7.31
N ARG A 32 3.90 24.30 6.19
CA ARG A 32 3.52 22.88 6.11
C ARG A 32 4.61 21.93 6.60
N ASP A 33 5.85 22.40 6.65
CA ASP A 33 6.99 21.59 7.04
C ASP A 33 7.71 22.19 8.26
N PRO A 34 7.65 21.53 9.44
CA PRO A 34 8.30 22.06 10.64
C PRO A 34 9.84 22.03 10.55
N HIS A 35 10.41 21.36 9.54
CA HIS A 35 11.85 21.18 9.39
C HIS A 35 12.43 21.88 8.16
N VAL A 36 11.60 22.38 7.25
CA VAL A 36 12.01 23.12 6.05
C VAL A 36 11.25 24.45 5.97
N HIS A 37 11.97 25.55 6.14
CA HIS A 37 11.42 26.89 6.31
C HIS A 37 11.56 27.80 5.08
N GLY A 38 12.36 27.40 4.09
CA GLY A 38 12.58 28.19 2.87
C GLY A 38 13.13 27.35 1.74
N LEU A 39 13.01 27.87 0.52
CA LEU A 39 13.51 27.27 -0.72
C LEU A 39 14.06 28.38 -1.63
N ASN A 40 15.26 28.17 -2.17
CA ASN A 40 15.88 29.01 -3.19
C ASN A 40 16.39 28.13 -4.34
N VAL A 41 16.17 28.56 -5.58
CA VAL A 41 16.72 27.90 -6.77
C VAL A 41 18.10 28.48 -7.07
N LYS A 42 19.15 27.68 -6.85
CA LYS A 42 20.55 28.09 -7.06
C LYS A 42 20.92 28.12 -8.54
N ASP A 43 20.68 27.01 -9.21
CA ASP A 43 21.04 26.84 -10.61
C ASP A 43 19.96 26.03 -11.35
N ILE A 44 19.85 26.34 -12.64
CA ILE A 44 18.94 25.69 -13.58
C ILE A 44 19.79 25.25 -14.77
N ASN A 45 19.91 23.93 -14.96
CA ASN A 45 20.72 23.35 -16.01
C ASN A 45 19.86 22.45 -16.89
N ARG A 46 20.05 22.44 -18.21
CA ARG A 46 19.53 21.35 -19.06
C ARG A 46 20.49 20.18 -19.05
N LEU A 47 19.93 18.98 -19.03
CA LEU A 47 20.67 17.79 -19.40
C LEU A 47 20.80 17.70 -20.92
N MET A 48 21.93 17.17 -21.37
CA MET A 48 22.27 17.01 -22.79
C MET A 48 22.92 15.64 -23.00
N SER A 49 22.79 15.11 -24.22
CA SER A 49 23.47 13.89 -24.65
C SER A 49 24.98 13.93 -24.42
N GLY A 50 25.54 12.74 -24.18
CA GLY A 50 26.91 12.48 -23.77
C GLY A 50 27.11 12.70 -22.28
N ASN A 51 26.07 12.55 -21.46
CA ASN A 51 26.13 12.77 -20.01
C ASN A 51 26.69 14.17 -19.63
N ARG A 52 26.05 15.25 -20.13
CA ARG A 52 26.50 16.64 -19.92
C ARG A 52 25.40 17.56 -19.40
N GLN A 53 25.80 18.66 -18.77
CA GLN A 53 24.91 19.76 -18.37
C GLN A 53 25.24 21.04 -19.13
N GLY A 54 24.20 21.82 -19.45
CA GLY A 54 24.33 23.18 -19.98
C GLY A 54 23.49 24.15 -19.16
N LYS A 55 24.08 25.28 -18.73
CA LYS A 55 23.38 26.29 -17.95
C LYS A 55 22.26 26.94 -18.78
N ILE A 56 21.12 27.20 -18.13
CA ILE A 56 19.98 27.94 -18.70
C ILE A 56 19.74 29.18 -17.83
N ASP A 57 19.41 30.30 -18.47
CA ASP A 57 18.94 31.48 -17.76
C ASP A 57 17.50 31.24 -17.26
N SER A 58 17.23 31.55 -15.99
CA SER A 58 15.95 31.27 -15.35
C SER A 58 14.76 31.93 -16.06
N ASP A 59 15.00 33.04 -16.76
CA ASP A 59 13.99 33.79 -17.50
C ASP A 59 13.59 33.13 -18.84
N GLU A 60 14.31 32.11 -19.30
CA GLU A 60 14.00 31.43 -20.57
C GLU A 60 12.80 30.48 -20.48
N ILE A 61 12.50 29.96 -19.29
CA ILE A 61 11.44 28.97 -19.09
C ILE A 61 10.25 29.63 -18.40
N LEU A 62 9.16 29.81 -19.16
CA LEU A 62 7.90 30.32 -18.64
C LEU A 62 6.99 29.17 -18.21
N VAL A 63 6.47 29.27 -16.99
CA VAL A 63 5.54 28.34 -16.39
C VAL A 63 4.16 28.98 -16.35
N ASP A 64 3.16 28.25 -16.83
CA ASP A 64 1.76 28.65 -16.82
C ASP A 64 1.00 27.84 -15.77
N LEU A 65 0.55 28.52 -14.73
CA LEU A 65 -0.17 27.90 -13.60
C LEU A 65 -1.70 27.88 -13.80
N ASN A 66 -2.22 28.31 -14.96
CA ASN A 66 -3.67 28.35 -15.21
C ASN A 66 -4.25 27.04 -15.79
N GLY A 67 -3.40 26.05 -16.09
CA GLY A 67 -3.85 24.76 -16.65
C GLY A 67 -4.43 23.81 -15.60
N THR A 68 -4.87 22.63 -16.03
CA THR A 68 -5.46 21.61 -15.13
C THR A 68 -4.53 21.21 -13.99
N LEU A 69 -3.22 21.16 -14.26
CA LEU A 69 -2.21 20.84 -13.25
C LEU A 69 -2.04 21.96 -12.21
N GLY A 70 -2.44 23.19 -12.52
CA GLY A 70 -2.30 24.34 -11.62
C GLY A 70 -0.89 24.48 -11.05
N GLU A 71 -0.81 24.59 -9.73
CA GLU A 71 0.45 24.63 -8.99
C GLU A 71 1.25 23.32 -9.06
N LEU A 72 0.68 22.16 -9.41
CA LEU A 72 1.42 20.89 -9.48
C LEU A 72 2.52 20.92 -10.54
N VAL A 73 2.44 21.81 -11.54
CA VAL A 73 3.48 21.96 -12.58
C VAL A 73 4.85 22.19 -11.94
N VAL A 74 4.95 23.03 -10.91
CA VAL A 74 6.18 23.24 -10.12
C VAL A 74 6.13 22.56 -8.77
N GLY A 75 4.92 22.33 -8.24
CA GLY A 75 4.66 21.61 -7.01
C GLY A 75 5.24 20.20 -7.01
N ALA A 76 5.26 19.51 -8.16
CA ALA A 76 5.93 18.20 -8.29
C ALA A 76 7.43 18.29 -7.94
N ALA A 77 8.13 19.32 -8.43
CA ALA A 77 9.55 19.53 -8.12
C ALA A 77 9.77 19.89 -6.65
N ILE A 78 8.91 20.75 -6.09
CA ILE A 78 8.95 21.12 -4.67
C ILE A 78 8.73 19.90 -3.78
N MET A 79 7.75 19.05 -4.11
CA MET A 79 7.46 17.83 -3.36
C MET A 79 8.62 16.84 -3.41
N ALA A 80 9.14 16.55 -4.62
CA ALA A 80 10.29 15.68 -4.77
C ALA A 80 11.51 16.22 -4.00
N GLY A 81 11.79 17.52 -4.12
CA GLY A 81 12.88 18.19 -3.40
C GLY A 81 12.75 18.10 -1.88
N ARG A 82 11.57 18.40 -1.32
CA ARG A 82 11.30 18.30 0.14
C ARG A 82 11.51 16.88 0.64
N ILE A 83 10.88 15.91 -0.01
CA ILE A 83 10.99 14.49 0.37
C ILE A 83 12.46 14.03 0.34
N THR A 84 13.21 14.41 -0.69
CA THR A 84 14.62 14.11 -0.80
C THR A 84 15.45 14.82 0.29
N ALA A 85 15.14 16.06 0.67
CA ALA A 85 15.83 16.77 1.75
C ALA A 85 15.74 16.03 3.11
N HIS A 86 14.64 15.32 3.38
CA HIS A 86 14.45 14.53 4.60
C HIS A 86 15.20 13.19 4.64
N THR A 87 15.97 12.84 3.60
CA THR A 87 16.57 11.50 3.49
C THR A 87 17.70 11.26 4.51
N GLY A 88 18.35 12.33 5.00
CA GLY A 88 19.57 12.24 5.81
C GLY A 88 19.51 11.24 6.99
N LYS A 89 18.46 11.25 7.80
CA LYS A 89 18.32 10.35 8.97
C LYS A 89 18.07 8.87 8.64
N TYR A 90 17.82 8.56 7.36
CA TYR A 90 17.55 7.21 6.90
C TYR A 90 18.77 6.58 6.23
N VAL A 91 19.69 7.39 5.69
CA VAL A 91 20.90 6.89 5.04
C VAL A 91 21.85 6.29 6.08
N ILE A 92 22.13 4.99 5.94
CA ILE A 92 23.06 4.23 6.76
C ILE A 92 23.95 3.36 5.87
N THR A 93 24.97 2.71 6.44
CA THR A 93 26.03 2.05 5.66
C THR A 93 26.24 0.57 6.00
N ASN A 94 25.35 -0.03 6.78
CA ASN A 94 25.50 -1.42 7.27
C ASN A 94 24.52 -2.42 6.66
N GLY A 95 23.78 -2.03 5.62
CA GLY A 95 22.82 -2.89 4.95
C GLY A 95 21.55 -3.19 5.74
N ASN A 96 21.21 -2.42 6.78
CA ASN A 96 20.03 -2.71 7.61
C ASN A 96 18.71 -2.31 6.92
N PRO A 97 17.88 -3.27 6.47
CA PRO A 97 16.73 -3.01 5.60
C PRO A 97 15.59 -2.22 6.28
N ILE A 98 15.57 -2.15 7.61
CA ILE A 98 14.55 -1.39 8.34
C ILE A 98 14.53 0.10 7.93
N ASN A 99 15.68 0.66 7.57
CA ASN A 99 15.76 2.06 7.16
C ASN A 99 15.16 2.32 5.78
N ILE A 100 15.16 1.32 4.88
CA ILE A 100 14.43 1.40 3.60
C ILE A 100 12.93 1.53 3.88
N LEU A 101 12.40 0.69 4.77
CA LEU A 101 10.98 0.71 5.13
C LEU A 101 10.58 2.01 5.85
N ARG A 102 11.46 2.50 6.74
CA ARG A 102 11.27 3.79 7.42
C ARG A 102 11.26 4.96 6.43
N TYR A 103 12.15 4.94 5.44
CA TYR A 103 12.22 5.97 4.41
C TYR A 103 10.95 5.95 3.53
N ARG A 104 10.53 4.78 3.04
CA ARG A 104 9.27 4.61 2.30
C ARG A 104 8.07 5.14 3.08
N GLY A 105 7.96 4.80 4.37
CA GLY A 105 6.87 5.29 5.23
C GLY A 105 6.85 6.81 5.36
N MET A 106 8.02 7.45 5.41
CA MET A 106 8.15 8.91 5.43
C MET A 106 7.71 9.54 4.11
N GLN A 107 8.13 9.00 2.98
CA GLN A 107 7.76 9.53 1.66
C GLN A 107 6.25 9.49 1.45
N VAL A 108 5.62 8.35 1.78
CA VAL A 108 4.16 8.17 1.67
C VAL A 108 3.42 9.18 2.54
N TRP A 109 3.87 9.38 3.77
CA TRP A 109 3.27 10.36 4.68
C TRP A 109 3.40 11.79 4.13
N TRP A 110 4.60 12.18 3.68
CA TRP A 110 4.82 13.52 3.12
C TRP A 110 4.07 13.77 1.81
N LEU A 111 4.01 12.78 0.91
CA LEU A 111 3.25 12.93 -0.34
C LEU A 111 1.77 13.20 -0.06
N ARG A 112 1.17 12.49 0.90
CA ARG A 112 -0.20 12.77 1.36
C ARG A 112 -0.32 14.19 1.88
N GLU A 113 0.50 14.57 2.87
CA GLU A 113 0.40 15.91 3.48
C GLU A 113 0.59 17.04 2.45
N LEU A 114 1.52 16.87 1.51
CA LEU A 114 1.79 17.88 0.49
C LEU A 114 0.70 17.94 -0.60
N ILE A 115 0.16 16.82 -1.08
CA ILE A 115 -0.84 16.82 -2.15
C ILE A 115 -2.22 17.25 -1.63
N ASN A 116 -2.64 16.78 -0.44
CA ASN A 116 -3.97 17.04 0.11
C ASN A 116 -4.28 18.50 0.44
N THR A 117 -3.26 19.33 0.38
CA THR A 117 -3.33 20.74 0.69
C THR A 117 -3.28 21.58 -0.61
N ARG A 118 -3.59 20.97 -1.76
CA ARG A 118 -3.65 21.62 -3.09
C ARG A 118 -5.03 21.47 -3.73
N ASP A 119 -5.39 22.49 -4.52
CA ASP A 119 -6.64 22.60 -5.28
C ASP A 119 -6.65 21.71 -6.51
N VAL A 120 -6.57 20.39 -6.29
CA VAL A 120 -6.43 19.38 -7.35
C VAL A 120 -7.18 18.11 -6.99
N PHE A 121 -7.61 17.38 -8.02
CA PHE A 121 -8.10 16.02 -7.89
C PHE A 121 -7.04 15.03 -8.39
N VAL A 122 -6.23 14.48 -7.49
CA VAL A 122 -5.20 13.50 -7.84
C VAL A 122 -5.69 12.09 -7.59
N VAL A 123 -5.40 11.17 -8.50
CA VAL A 123 -5.66 9.73 -8.33
C VAL A 123 -4.37 8.95 -8.53
N VAL A 124 -3.98 8.15 -7.54
CA VAL A 124 -2.82 7.26 -7.66
C VAL A 124 -3.14 6.14 -8.64
N LYS A 125 -2.46 6.08 -9.79
CA LYS A 125 -2.64 5.05 -10.84
C LYS A 125 -1.58 3.97 -10.83
N CYS A 126 -0.50 4.18 -10.09
CA CYS A 126 0.54 3.17 -9.96
C CYS A 126 1.45 3.45 -8.77
N THR A 127 1.79 2.40 -8.04
CA THR A 127 2.60 2.44 -6.82
C THR A 127 3.26 1.08 -6.61
N GLU A 128 4.38 1.05 -5.88
CA GLU A 128 5.05 -0.19 -5.55
C GLU A 128 4.31 -0.94 -4.43
N CYS A 129 3.63 -2.03 -4.76
CA CYS A 129 2.74 -2.74 -3.85
C CYS A 129 3.41 -3.94 -3.14
N ALA A 130 2.66 -4.63 -2.27
CA ALA A 130 3.09 -5.91 -1.72
C ALA A 130 3.38 -6.90 -2.86
N ARG A 131 4.59 -7.50 -2.85
CA ARG A 131 5.06 -8.41 -3.90
C ARG A 131 4.14 -9.64 -4.04
N LYS A 132 4.23 -10.29 -5.20
CA LYS A 132 3.57 -11.57 -5.57
C LYS A 132 3.79 -12.77 -4.62
N GLY A 133 4.49 -12.62 -3.49
CA GLY A 133 4.72 -13.69 -2.51
C GLY A 133 3.57 -13.93 -1.54
N ILE A 134 3.67 -15.01 -0.75
CA ILE A 134 2.83 -15.22 0.47
C ILE A 134 3.24 -14.23 1.56
N ASN A 135 4.49 -13.76 1.47
CA ASN A 135 5.10 -12.70 2.25
C ASN A 135 4.09 -11.67 2.74
N SER A 136 3.93 -11.63 4.05
CA SER A 136 3.13 -10.64 4.74
C SER A 136 3.91 -9.34 4.99
N VAL A 137 5.13 -9.17 4.47
CA VAL A 137 5.92 -7.95 4.67
C VAL A 137 5.25 -6.73 4.02
N GLU A 138 4.58 -5.92 4.85
CA GLU A 138 3.99 -4.65 4.45
C GLU A 138 5.08 -3.63 4.14
N LYS A 139 5.25 -3.35 2.85
CA LYS A 139 6.02 -2.21 2.37
C LYS A 139 5.12 -0.96 2.39
N PRO A 140 5.48 0.08 3.14
CA PRO A 140 4.75 1.35 3.07
C PRO A 140 4.73 1.86 1.63
N SER A 141 3.54 2.10 1.10
CA SER A 141 3.32 2.65 -0.25
C SER A 141 2.06 3.51 -0.24
N LEU A 142 1.93 4.42 -1.21
CA LEU A 142 0.63 5.05 -1.47
C LEU A 142 -0.29 3.99 -2.03
N ILE A 143 -1.58 4.07 -1.68
CA ILE A 143 -2.53 3.04 -2.08
C ILE A 143 -2.88 3.28 -3.55
N HIS A 144 -2.85 2.24 -4.37
CA HIS A 144 -3.32 2.36 -5.75
C HIS A 144 -4.80 2.76 -5.74
N GLY A 145 -5.19 3.72 -6.56
CA GLY A 145 -6.54 4.27 -6.59
C GLY A 145 -6.86 5.25 -5.47
N GLU A 146 -5.91 5.54 -4.57
CA GLU A 146 -6.05 6.59 -3.56
C GLU A 146 -6.31 7.93 -4.23
N THR A 147 -7.36 8.64 -3.77
CA THR A 147 -7.64 10.00 -4.19
C THR A 147 -6.98 10.97 -3.22
N LEU A 148 -6.30 11.99 -3.75
CA LEU A 148 -5.54 13.00 -3.00
C LEU A 148 -5.90 14.40 -3.51
N GLY A 149 -5.62 15.40 -2.69
CA GLY A 149 -6.00 16.79 -2.98
C GLY A 149 -7.40 17.13 -2.47
N TYR A 150 -7.79 18.40 -2.58
CA TYR A 150 -9.00 18.89 -1.93
C TYR A 150 -10.15 19.27 -2.85
N CYS A 151 -9.93 19.34 -4.16
CA CYS A 151 -10.93 19.74 -5.12
C CYS A 151 -11.27 18.60 -6.06
N PHE A 152 -12.36 17.90 -5.76
CA PHE A 152 -12.82 16.73 -6.52
C PHE A 152 -13.76 17.09 -7.68
N GLU A 153 -14.07 18.37 -7.85
CA GLU A 153 -14.91 18.89 -8.95
C GLU A 153 -14.08 19.28 -10.19
N GLY A 154 -12.76 19.43 -10.02
CA GLY A 154 -11.81 19.67 -11.11
C GLY A 154 -11.59 18.45 -12.00
N ARG A 155 -10.93 18.67 -13.14
CA ARG A 155 -10.51 17.60 -14.04
C ARG A 155 -9.47 16.72 -13.32
N GLU A 156 -9.69 15.40 -13.35
CA GLU A 156 -8.84 14.40 -12.70
C GLU A 156 -7.39 14.48 -13.21
N VAL A 157 -6.43 14.33 -12.28
CA VAL A 157 -5.01 14.20 -12.54
C VAL A 157 -4.54 12.85 -12.04
N ASP A 158 -3.96 12.07 -12.92
CA ASP A 158 -3.41 10.76 -12.56
C ASP A 158 -1.98 10.90 -12.05
N LEU A 159 -1.64 10.14 -11.01
CA LEU A 159 -0.33 10.09 -10.38
C LEU A 159 0.29 8.70 -10.52
N VAL A 160 1.43 8.62 -11.19
CA VAL A 160 2.30 7.44 -11.27
C VAL A 160 3.50 7.67 -10.35
N LEU A 161 3.72 6.74 -9.42
CA LEU A 161 4.75 6.85 -8.40
C LEU A 161 5.80 5.76 -8.57
N THR A 162 7.06 6.19 -8.55
CA THR A 162 8.18 5.30 -8.28
C THR A 162 8.80 5.73 -6.97
N ILE A 163 8.42 5.01 -5.91
CA ILE A 163 8.64 5.44 -4.51
C ILE A 163 10.12 5.44 -4.20
N LEU A 164 10.87 4.42 -4.64
CA LEU A 164 12.29 4.35 -4.35
C LEU A 164 12.99 3.40 -5.32
N GLU A 165 13.63 3.96 -6.35
CA GLU A 165 14.53 3.16 -7.18
C GLU A 165 15.92 3.03 -6.59
N SER A 166 16.55 1.88 -6.88
CA SER A 166 17.84 1.49 -6.30
C SER A 166 17.84 1.66 -4.77
N GLU A 167 16.80 1.11 -4.11
CA GLU A 167 16.53 1.28 -2.66
C GLU A 167 17.70 0.91 -1.75
N GLN A 168 18.61 0.07 -2.24
CA GLN A 168 19.80 -0.36 -1.53
C GLN A 168 20.74 0.81 -1.21
N GLY A 169 20.75 1.90 -2.00
CA GLY A 169 21.59 3.07 -1.69
C GLY A 169 21.18 3.83 -0.43
N ILE A 170 20.02 3.53 0.16
CA ILE A 170 19.68 4.00 1.52
C ILE A 170 20.55 3.31 2.58
N VAL A 171 21.01 2.08 2.34
CA VAL A 171 21.64 1.24 3.37
C VAL A 171 23.04 0.75 3.01
N LEU A 172 23.45 0.91 1.75
CA LEU A 172 24.75 0.52 1.20
C LEU A 172 25.42 1.74 0.55
N PRO A 173 26.61 2.15 1.00
CA PRO A 173 27.28 3.36 0.50
C PRO A 173 27.76 3.25 -0.94
N GLU A 174 28.11 2.05 -1.40
CA GLU A 174 28.62 1.79 -2.76
C GLU A 174 27.55 1.88 -3.85
N LYS A 175 26.27 1.83 -3.48
CA LYS A 175 25.15 1.89 -4.44
C LYS A 175 24.84 3.36 -4.77
N SER A 176 24.71 3.64 -6.06
CA SER A 176 24.44 4.97 -6.63
C SER A 176 23.07 5.00 -7.31
N GLY A 177 22.64 6.17 -7.79
CA GLY A 177 21.41 6.31 -8.58
C GLY A 177 20.10 6.16 -7.79
N THR A 178 20.15 6.13 -6.46
CA THR A 178 18.94 6.11 -5.63
C THR A 178 18.13 7.39 -5.83
N LEU A 179 16.85 7.24 -6.20
CA LEU A 179 15.98 8.35 -6.56
C LEU A 179 14.50 8.06 -6.27
N ILE A 180 13.70 9.12 -6.31
CA ILE A 180 12.23 9.08 -6.35
C ILE A 180 11.71 9.69 -7.63
N SER A 181 10.56 9.23 -8.13
CA SER A 181 9.89 9.84 -9.28
C SER A 181 8.40 10.05 -9.03
N LEU A 182 7.93 11.26 -9.37
CA LEU A 182 6.53 11.66 -9.33
C LEU A 182 6.12 12.07 -10.75
N LEU A 183 5.19 11.34 -11.37
CA LEU A 183 4.64 11.66 -12.68
C LEU A 183 3.15 11.98 -12.54
N PHE A 184 2.76 13.19 -12.96
CA PHE A 184 1.38 13.64 -13.01
C PHE A 184 0.93 13.81 -14.46
N GLY A 185 -0.29 13.37 -14.79
CA GLY A 185 -0.90 13.58 -16.10
C GLY A 185 -2.38 13.90 -15.99
N ALA A 186 -2.80 15.03 -16.55
CA ALA A 186 -4.21 15.39 -16.59
C ALA A 186 -5.00 14.44 -17.51
N VAL A 187 -6.16 13.99 -17.03
CA VAL A 187 -7.09 13.16 -17.80
C VAL A 187 -7.76 14.03 -18.87
N ARG A 188 -7.62 13.65 -20.14
CA ARG A 188 -8.27 14.38 -21.25
C ARG A 188 -9.80 14.32 -21.11
N GLU A 189 -10.46 15.38 -21.55
CA GLU A 189 -11.93 15.41 -21.61
C GLU A 189 -12.44 14.25 -22.48
N GLY A 190 -13.46 13.54 -21.99
CA GLY A 190 -14.02 12.35 -22.66
C GLY A 190 -13.19 11.07 -22.52
N HIS A 191 -12.00 11.11 -21.91
CA HIS A 191 -11.20 9.93 -21.60
C HIS A 191 -11.40 9.48 -20.14
N PRO A 192 -11.33 8.17 -19.84
CA PRO A 192 -11.51 7.66 -18.48
C PRO A 192 -10.27 7.79 -17.59
N TYR A 193 -9.08 8.00 -18.17
CA TYR A 193 -7.80 8.12 -17.48
C TYR A 193 -6.71 8.69 -18.40
N ALA A 194 -5.63 9.22 -17.82
CA ALA A 194 -4.36 9.51 -18.48
C ALA A 194 -3.43 8.30 -18.44
N PHE A 195 -3.39 7.57 -17.33
CA PHE A 195 -2.65 6.31 -17.17
C PHE A 195 -3.59 5.16 -16.76
N PRO A 196 -3.48 3.97 -17.35
CA PRO A 196 -4.26 2.82 -16.93
C PRO A 196 -3.81 2.34 -15.54
N ASP A 197 -4.73 1.74 -14.80
CA ASP A 197 -4.43 1.07 -13.55
C ASP A 197 -3.61 -0.21 -13.83
N LEU A 198 -2.33 -0.23 -13.45
CA LEU A 198 -1.48 -1.42 -13.57
C LEU A 198 -1.17 -2.05 -12.21
N PRO A 199 -1.30 -3.39 -12.06
CA PRO A 199 -0.82 -4.09 -10.87
C PRO A 199 0.70 -4.05 -10.81
N ASP A 200 1.27 -4.33 -9.63
CA ASP A 200 2.70 -4.55 -9.46
C ASP A 200 3.14 -5.94 -9.96
N ASP A 201 2.78 -6.24 -11.21
CA ASP A 201 3.15 -7.45 -11.93
C ASP A 201 4.33 -7.18 -12.89
N TYR A 202 4.66 -8.14 -13.75
CA TYR A 202 5.80 -8.03 -14.67
C TYR A 202 5.34 -7.80 -16.11
N MET A 203 6.12 -6.99 -16.81
CA MET A 203 5.97 -6.75 -18.24
C MET A 203 7.33 -6.97 -18.90
N PHE A 204 7.35 -7.72 -19.99
CA PHE A 204 8.47 -7.72 -20.92
C PHE A 204 8.30 -6.52 -21.85
N LYS A 205 9.30 -5.63 -21.93
CA LYS A 205 9.24 -4.39 -22.69
C LYS A 205 10.44 -4.25 -23.63
N ILE A 206 10.20 -3.56 -24.73
CA ILE A 206 11.21 -3.01 -25.62
C ILE A 206 10.96 -1.51 -25.71
N VAL A 207 12.00 -0.72 -25.47
CA VAL A 207 12.00 0.74 -25.61
C VAL A 207 13.17 1.12 -26.47
N VAL A 208 12.93 1.93 -27.50
CA VAL A 208 13.98 2.42 -28.40
C VAL A 208 14.01 3.94 -28.43
N SER A 209 15.20 4.51 -28.62
CA SER A 209 15.41 5.96 -28.74
C SER A 209 14.70 6.55 -29.97
N GLU A 210 14.61 7.89 -30.03
CA GLU A 210 14.05 8.62 -31.18
C GLU A 210 14.71 8.24 -32.51
N GLU A 211 15.99 7.87 -32.49
CA GLU A 211 16.72 7.41 -33.66
C GLU A 211 16.09 6.14 -34.29
N TYR A 212 15.62 5.22 -33.46
CA TYR A 212 15.11 3.92 -33.90
C TYR A 212 13.58 3.81 -33.78
N LYS A 213 12.87 4.94 -33.69
CA LYS A 213 11.41 4.98 -33.45
C LYS A 213 10.59 4.26 -34.53
N ASP A 214 11.11 4.20 -35.76
CA ASP A 214 10.40 3.64 -36.92
C ASP A 214 10.47 2.10 -36.98
N ILE A 215 11.19 1.46 -36.05
CA ILE A 215 11.13 0.01 -35.88
C ILE A 215 9.73 -0.39 -35.40
N ASP A 216 9.06 -1.28 -36.13
CA ASP A 216 7.72 -1.80 -35.79
C ASP A 216 7.81 -2.83 -34.66
N LEU A 217 7.94 -2.33 -33.43
CA LEU A 217 8.03 -3.16 -32.24
C LEU A 217 6.79 -4.04 -32.02
N LYS A 218 5.61 -3.57 -32.44
CA LYS A 218 4.37 -4.34 -32.32
C LYS A 218 4.45 -5.59 -33.19
N LYS A 219 4.84 -5.45 -34.45
CA LYS A 219 5.01 -6.58 -35.37
C LYS A 219 6.09 -7.56 -34.89
N ILE A 220 7.17 -7.06 -34.29
CA ILE A 220 8.21 -7.92 -33.68
C ILE A 220 7.59 -8.81 -32.59
N PHE A 221 6.78 -8.24 -31.69
CA PHE A 221 6.05 -9.04 -30.69
C PHE A 221 5.06 -10.01 -31.34
N GLU A 222 4.29 -9.59 -32.35
CA GLU A 222 3.35 -10.47 -33.06
C GLU A 222 4.07 -11.68 -33.67
N CYS A 223 5.23 -11.49 -34.31
CA CYS A 223 6.04 -12.57 -34.86
C CYS A 223 6.61 -13.47 -33.75
N ALA A 224 7.17 -12.89 -32.68
CA ALA A 224 7.78 -13.64 -31.57
C ALA A 224 6.76 -14.43 -30.73
N LEU A 225 5.47 -14.08 -30.80
CA LEU A 225 4.37 -14.80 -30.14
C LEU A 225 3.74 -15.89 -31.03
N GLN A 226 3.93 -15.84 -32.36
CA GLN A 226 3.38 -16.82 -33.30
C GLN A 226 4.17 -18.15 -33.33
N SER A 227 5.41 -18.16 -32.87
CA SER A 227 6.31 -19.31 -32.84
C SER A 227 6.00 -20.28 -31.67
N MET A 228 4.93 -21.07 -31.77
CA MET A 228 4.56 -22.24 -30.94
C MET A 228 4.42 -22.06 -29.39
N SER A 229 3.32 -22.60 -28.86
CA SER A 229 3.00 -22.90 -27.44
C SER A 229 3.53 -21.95 -26.35
N ASN A 230 2.78 -20.88 -26.04
CA ASN A 230 2.90 -20.11 -24.79
C ASN A 230 4.29 -19.50 -24.47
N ALA A 231 5.22 -19.53 -25.43
CA ALA A 231 6.60 -19.07 -25.31
C ALA A 231 6.83 -17.78 -26.10
N LEU A 232 7.83 -17.00 -25.68
CA LEU A 232 8.33 -15.83 -26.41
C LEU A 232 9.64 -16.22 -27.10
N ASP A 233 9.68 -16.19 -28.43
CA ASP A 233 10.93 -16.46 -29.17
C ASP A 233 11.86 -15.24 -29.11
N ILE A 234 12.71 -15.24 -28.08
CA ILE A 234 13.71 -14.20 -27.83
C ILE A 234 14.72 -14.10 -28.97
N ASN A 235 15.11 -15.22 -29.58
CA ASN A 235 16.12 -15.19 -30.64
C ASN A 235 15.55 -14.54 -31.90
N LEU A 236 14.32 -14.89 -32.30
CA LEU A 236 13.63 -14.24 -33.41
C LEU A 236 13.43 -12.75 -33.13
N MET A 237 13.00 -12.40 -31.92
CA MET A 237 12.82 -11.01 -31.49
C MET A 237 14.11 -10.19 -31.65
N VAL A 238 15.24 -10.68 -31.13
CA VAL A 238 16.54 -10.00 -31.24
C VAL A 238 17.05 -9.97 -32.69
N THR A 239 16.76 -11.00 -33.49
CA THR A 239 17.09 -11.02 -34.93
C THR A 239 16.39 -9.86 -35.65
N LEU A 240 15.06 -9.75 -35.49
CA LEU A 240 14.24 -8.72 -36.13
C LEU A 240 14.60 -7.31 -35.64
N LEU A 241 14.93 -7.16 -34.35
CA LEU A 241 15.45 -5.90 -33.81
C LEU A 241 16.78 -5.52 -34.48
N GLY A 242 17.72 -6.47 -34.59
CA GLY A 242 19.01 -6.22 -35.24
C GLY A 242 18.88 -5.86 -36.72
N GLU A 243 17.96 -6.50 -37.46
CA GLU A 243 17.65 -6.15 -38.85
C GLU A 243 17.06 -4.74 -38.98
N GLY A 244 16.13 -4.37 -38.11
CA GLY A 244 15.55 -3.02 -38.07
C GLY A 244 16.59 -1.95 -37.73
N ILE A 245 17.47 -2.25 -36.77
CA ILE A 245 18.59 -1.38 -36.40
C ILE A 245 19.55 -1.20 -37.56
N ASP A 246 20.00 -2.28 -38.22
CA ASP A 246 20.95 -2.18 -39.33
C ASP A 246 20.36 -1.42 -40.53
N ALA A 247 19.05 -1.56 -40.77
CA ALA A 247 18.36 -0.84 -41.83
C ALA A 247 18.36 0.68 -41.61
N ILE A 248 18.27 1.14 -40.35
CA ILE A 248 18.28 2.55 -39.97
C ILE A 248 19.72 3.08 -39.83
N ALA A 249 20.56 2.35 -39.09
CA ALA A 249 21.95 2.74 -38.77
C ALA A 249 22.89 2.67 -39.99
N GLY A 250 22.59 1.80 -40.97
CA GLY A 250 23.39 1.61 -42.17
C GLY A 250 23.55 2.89 -43.01
N GLU A 251 22.61 3.83 -42.92
CA GLU A 251 22.70 5.15 -43.57
C GLU A 251 23.85 6.02 -43.02
N LYS A 252 24.31 5.73 -41.79
CA LYS A 252 25.40 6.44 -41.10
C LYS A 252 26.72 5.66 -41.05
N GLY A 253 26.75 4.45 -41.63
CA GLY A 253 27.91 3.54 -41.56
C GLY A 253 28.05 2.83 -40.21
N GLU A 254 27.00 2.85 -39.39
CA GLU A 254 26.91 2.13 -38.11
C GLU A 254 26.15 0.82 -38.29
N THR A 255 26.30 -0.10 -37.33
CA THR A 255 25.63 -1.40 -37.33
C THR A 255 25.05 -1.70 -35.95
N ARG A 256 24.32 -2.81 -35.81
CA ARG A 256 23.87 -3.36 -34.52
C ARG A 256 24.98 -3.54 -33.48
N ARG A 257 26.26 -3.55 -33.87
CA ARG A 257 27.38 -3.59 -32.93
C ARG A 257 27.57 -2.29 -32.17
N ASP A 258 27.19 -1.17 -32.75
CA ASP A 258 27.41 0.18 -32.21
C ASP A 258 26.29 0.63 -31.27
N VAL A 259 25.16 -0.07 -31.30
CA VAL A 259 23.98 0.19 -30.46
C VAL A 259 24.28 -0.05 -28.99
N LYS A 260 23.97 0.95 -28.17
CA LYS A 260 24.05 0.89 -26.71
C LYS A 260 22.75 0.35 -26.11
N ILE A 261 22.87 -0.71 -25.33
CA ILE A 261 21.72 -1.46 -24.81
C ILE A 261 21.71 -1.44 -23.29
N ALA A 262 20.57 -1.13 -22.66
CA ALA A 262 20.36 -1.36 -21.24
C ALA A 262 19.59 -2.66 -20.99
N ILE A 263 20.07 -3.46 -20.02
CA ILE A 263 19.39 -4.70 -19.58
C ILE A 263 19.47 -4.84 -18.06
N LEU A 264 18.32 -5.07 -17.42
CA LEU A 264 18.26 -5.49 -16.03
C LEU A 264 18.90 -6.88 -15.88
N TRP A 265 19.97 -7.03 -15.10
CA TRP A 265 20.58 -8.34 -14.89
C TRP A 265 19.72 -9.22 -13.99
N ARG A 266 19.13 -10.28 -14.54
CA ARG A 266 18.36 -11.31 -13.83
C ARG A 266 18.55 -12.64 -14.54
N GLU A 267 18.58 -13.76 -13.82
CA GLU A 267 18.79 -15.09 -14.42
C GLU A 267 17.86 -15.37 -15.62
N ARG A 268 16.60 -14.93 -15.55
CA ARG A 268 15.62 -14.98 -16.66
C ARG A 268 16.00 -14.22 -17.95
N HIS A 269 17.07 -13.42 -17.94
CA HIS A 269 17.58 -12.67 -19.10
C HIS A 269 18.84 -13.30 -19.69
N GLU A 270 19.23 -14.51 -19.26
CA GLU A 270 20.32 -15.26 -19.89
C GLU A 270 20.06 -15.51 -21.39
N ASP A 271 18.81 -15.80 -21.78
CA ASP A 271 18.45 -15.99 -23.20
C ASP A 271 18.62 -14.72 -24.02
N LEU A 272 18.34 -13.55 -23.44
CA LEU A 272 18.59 -12.26 -24.09
C LEU A 272 20.08 -12.07 -24.34
N TYR A 273 20.92 -12.33 -23.33
CA TYR A 273 22.38 -12.28 -23.48
C TYR A 273 22.87 -13.21 -24.60
N ASN A 274 22.40 -14.46 -24.61
CA ASN A 274 22.78 -15.43 -25.63
C ASN A 274 22.28 -15.03 -27.02
N ALA A 275 21.03 -14.54 -27.13
CA ALA A 275 20.47 -14.07 -28.39
C ALA A 275 21.23 -12.85 -28.94
N PHE A 276 21.59 -11.87 -28.11
CA PHE A 276 22.41 -10.73 -28.53
C PHE A 276 23.77 -11.19 -29.07
N LYS A 277 24.43 -12.11 -28.37
CA LYS A 277 25.70 -12.70 -28.80
C LYS A 277 25.58 -13.43 -30.14
N MET A 278 24.53 -14.22 -30.34
CA MET A 278 24.29 -14.97 -31.57
C MET A 278 23.95 -14.06 -32.76
N ASN A 279 23.25 -12.95 -32.50
CA ASN A 279 22.80 -12.01 -33.52
C ASN A 279 23.80 -10.88 -33.82
N GLY A 280 25.04 -10.98 -33.33
CA GLY A 280 26.15 -10.13 -33.76
C GLY A 280 26.30 -8.79 -33.02
N PHE A 281 25.56 -8.56 -31.94
CA PHE A 281 25.72 -7.39 -31.07
C PHE A 281 27.02 -7.48 -30.25
N ASP A 282 27.55 -6.33 -29.79
CA ASP A 282 28.73 -6.31 -28.91
C ASP A 282 28.34 -6.55 -27.44
N VAL A 283 28.45 -7.80 -27.00
CA VAL A 283 28.17 -8.23 -25.62
C VAL A 283 29.41 -8.29 -24.72
N GLY A 284 30.59 -7.89 -25.23
CA GLY A 284 31.87 -8.01 -24.54
C GLY A 284 32.39 -9.45 -24.38
N LYS A 285 33.25 -9.66 -23.37
CA LYS A 285 34.01 -10.90 -23.16
C LYS A 285 33.60 -11.68 -21.91
N LYS A 286 32.99 -11.03 -20.91
CA LYS A 286 32.58 -11.69 -19.67
C LYS A 286 31.36 -12.59 -19.90
N ASP A 287 31.29 -13.70 -19.16
CA ASP A 287 30.10 -14.53 -19.11
C ASP A 287 28.98 -13.88 -18.27
N PHE A 288 27.74 -14.29 -18.53
CA PHE A 288 26.54 -13.74 -17.92
C PHE A 288 26.55 -13.81 -16.37
N PHE A 289 27.05 -14.90 -15.78
CA PHE A 289 27.06 -15.07 -14.34
C PHE A 289 28.18 -14.28 -13.66
N LYS A 290 29.31 -14.07 -14.34
CA LYS A 290 30.38 -13.18 -13.87
C LYS A 290 29.92 -11.72 -13.81
N ILE A 291 29.22 -11.24 -14.83
CA ILE A 291 28.56 -9.92 -14.83
C ILE A 291 27.68 -9.77 -13.58
N GLY A 292 26.85 -10.78 -13.30
CA GLY A 292 25.99 -10.79 -12.12
C GLY A 292 26.69 -10.71 -10.76
N ARG A 293 27.86 -11.35 -10.62
CA ARG A 293 28.67 -11.25 -9.39
C ARG A 293 29.24 -9.84 -9.20
N GLU A 294 29.85 -9.29 -10.24
CA GLU A 294 30.46 -7.95 -10.20
C GLU A 294 29.41 -6.86 -9.92
N LEU A 295 28.21 -6.97 -10.48
CA LEU A 295 27.09 -6.06 -10.19
C LEU A 295 26.69 -6.06 -8.71
N LYS A 296 26.63 -7.25 -8.10
CA LYS A 296 26.24 -7.41 -6.69
C LYS A 296 27.29 -6.80 -5.76
N GLU A 297 28.57 -6.98 -6.08
CA GLU A 297 29.72 -6.49 -5.32
C GLU A 297 30.01 -4.99 -5.54
N GLY A 298 29.70 -4.46 -6.72
CA GLY A 298 29.99 -3.07 -7.11
C GLY A 298 28.81 -2.09 -6.93
N SER A 299 28.73 -1.09 -7.80
CA SER A 299 27.71 -0.02 -7.74
C SER A 299 26.29 -0.48 -8.09
N GLY A 300 26.14 -1.70 -8.62
CA GLY A 300 24.90 -2.17 -9.22
C GLY A 300 24.74 -1.81 -10.71
N ARG A 301 25.77 -1.21 -11.32
CA ARG A 301 25.88 -0.98 -12.78
C ARG A 301 27.21 -1.53 -13.32
N LEU A 302 27.20 -2.06 -14.53
CA LEU A 302 28.39 -2.57 -15.22
C LEU A 302 28.19 -2.50 -16.74
N THR A 303 29.08 -1.82 -17.45
CA THR A 303 29.14 -1.87 -18.91
C THR A 303 30.07 -2.99 -19.35
N GLU A 304 29.60 -3.85 -20.25
CA GLU A 304 30.37 -4.93 -20.88
C GLU A 304 30.01 -5.01 -22.37
N GLY A 305 30.99 -4.76 -23.24
CA GLY A 305 30.71 -4.43 -24.65
C GLY A 305 29.91 -3.12 -24.73
N ASN A 306 28.85 -3.12 -25.53
CA ASN A 306 27.87 -2.03 -25.61
C ASN A 306 26.59 -2.32 -24.81
N ILE A 307 26.62 -3.31 -23.91
CA ILE A 307 25.52 -3.57 -22.98
C ILE A 307 25.83 -2.98 -21.61
N GLU A 308 24.96 -2.10 -21.16
CA GLU A 308 24.89 -1.64 -19.79
C GLU A 308 23.97 -2.54 -18.96
N TRP A 309 24.58 -3.28 -18.05
CA TRP A 309 23.90 -4.14 -17.10
C TRP A 309 23.58 -3.39 -15.82
N VAL A 310 22.35 -3.53 -15.37
CA VAL A 310 21.85 -2.84 -14.17
C VAL A 310 21.20 -3.83 -13.20
N LEU A 311 21.44 -3.67 -11.90
CA LEU A 311 20.99 -4.65 -10.90
C LEU A 311 19.59 -4.34 -10.36
N HIS A 312 19.21 -3.07 -10.21
CA HIS A 312 18.00 -2.71 -9.46
C HIS A 312 17.07 -1.74 -10.19
N ASP A 313 17.57 -1.05 -11.20
CA ASP A 313 16.88 0.07 -11.83
C ASP A 313 16.79 -0.22 -13.33
N ASP A 314 15.59 -0.41 -13.85
CA ASP A 314 15.29 -0.49 -15.29
C ASP A 314 14.36 0.66 -15.73
N TRP A 315 14.20 1.65 -14.85
CA TRP A 315 13.35 2.82 -15.02
C TRP A 315 14.18 4.04 -15.43
N SER A 316 15.21 4.39 -14.66
CA SER A 316 15.99 5.61 -14.91
C SER A 316 16.74 5.59 -16.23
N GLN A 317 17.01 4.42 -16.81
CA GLN A 317 17.56 4.30 -18.17
C GLN A 317 16.62 4.86 -19.23
N GLY A 318 15.31 4.98 -18.94
CA GLY A 318 14.40 5.70 -19.83
C GLY A 318 14.80 7.16 -20.04
N ILE A 319 15.44 7.79 -19.04
CA ILE A 319 15.96 9.16 -19.13
C ILE A 319 17.17 9.19 -20.06
N GLU A 320 18.07 8.21 -19.93
CA GLU A 320 19.24 8.05 -20.82
C GLU A 320 18.79 7.79 -22.27
N ILE A 321 17.73 7.01 -22.47
CA ILE A 321 17.08 6.85 -23.79
C ILE A 321 16.53 8.17 -24.32
N ALA A 322 15.80 8.93 -23.49
CA ALA A 322 15.28 10.25 -23.88
C ALA A 322 16.39 11.26 -24.20
N LEU A 323 17.59 11.09 -23.64
CA LEU A 323 18.78 11.89 -23.94
C LEU A 323 19.57 11.36 -25.15
N GLY A 324 19.27 10.16 -25.66
CA GLY A 324 20.03 9.50 -26.72
C GLY A 324 21.38 8.93 -26.26
N ASP A 325 21.54 8.69 -24.96
CA ASP A 325 22.76 8.08 -24.38
C ASP A 325 22.71 6.55 -24.41
N ILE A 326 21.50 5.99 -24.44
CA ILE A 326 21.18 4.57 -24.62
C ILE A 326 20.18 4.46 -25.77
N ASP A 327 20.36 3.46 -26.63
CA ASP A 327 19.57 3.29 -27.85
C ASP A 327 18.40 2.33 -27.66
N LEU A 328 18.60 1.29 -26.84
CA LEU A 328 17.66 0.19 -26.65
C LEU A 328 17.59 -0.22 -25.16
N LEU A 329 16.39 -0.32 -24.60
CA LEU A 329 16.11 -1.02 -23.34
C LEU A 329 15.22 -2.22 -23.64
N ILE A 330 15.66 -3.42 -23.23
CA ILE A 330 14.90 -4.65 -23.45
C ILE A 330 14.92 -5.56 -22.21
N GLY A 331 13.81 -6.22 -21.96
CA GLY A 331 13.70 -7.28 -20.97
C GLY A 331 12.47 -7.13 -20.09
N SER A 332 12.41 -7.97 -19.05
CA SER A 332 11.30 -8.01 -18.11
C SER A 332 11.59 -7.27 -16.80
N GLY A 333 10.75 -6.28 -16.54
CA GLY A 333 10.74 -5.45 -15.34
C GLY A 333 9.34 -5.36 -14.73
N ARG A 334 9.19 -4.49 -13.73
CA ARG A 334 7.90 -4.25 -13.07
C ARG A 334 7.02 -3.37 -13.97
N MET A 335 5.72 -3.68 -14.03
CA MET A 335 4.72 -2.91 -14.78
C MET A 335 4.69 -1.41 -14.45
N PRO A 336 4.83 -0.96 -13.17
CA PRO A 336 4.92 0.46 -12.85
C PRO A 336 5.96 1.25 -13.66
N GLY A 337 7.15 0.66 -13.89
CA GLY A 337 8.20 1.30 -14.69
C GLY A 337 7.81 1.50 -16.16
N ALA A 338 6.86 0.71 -16.69
CA ALA A 338 6.43 0.78 -18.08
C ALA A 338 5.58 2.02 -18.40
N LEU A 339 4.70 2.46 -17.48
CA LEU A 339 3.91 3.70 -17.67
C LEU A 339 4.81 4.93 -17.85
N ASN A 340 5.85 4.90 -17.05
CA ASN A 340 6.89 5.88 -16.92
C ASN A 340 7.74 5.92 -18.21
N SER A 341 8.15 4.76 -18.74
CA SER A 341 8.82 4.66 -20.06
C SER A 341 7.91 5.08 -21.22
N ALA A 342 6.63 4.68 -21.20
CA ALA A 342 5.65 5.05 -22.22
C ALA A 342 5.45 6.57 -22.30
N TRP A 343 5.38 7.26 -21.15
CA TRP A 343 5.31 8.71 -21.10
C TRP A 343 6.57 9.38 -21.68
N LEU A 344 7.76 8.88 -21.31
CA LEU A 344 9.03 9.42 -21.81
C LEU A 344 9.12 9.34 -23.33
N VAL A 345 8.83 8.18 -23.94
CA VAL A 345 8.88 8.06 -25.41
C VAL A 345 7.82 8.90 -26.11
N THR A 346 6.62 9.03 -25.50
CA THR A 346 5.58 9.90 -26.05
C THR A 346 6.03 11.37 -26.04
N LYS A 347 6.81 11.77 -25.03
CA LYS A 347 7.27 13.16 -24.86
C LYS A 347 8.52 13.51 -25.67
N TYR A 348 9.55 12.68 -25.61
CA TYR A 348 10.87 12.96 -26.18
C TYR A 348 11.11 12.25 -27.51
N GLY A 349 10.19 11.40 -27.94
CA GLY A 349 10.36 10.57 -29.12
C GLY A 349 10.85 9.17 -28.79
N GLY A 350 10.92 8.32 -29.82
CA GLY A 350 11.21 6.89 -29.71
C GLY A 350 9.98 6.01 -29.83
N ASN A 351 10.11 4.74 -29.47
CA ASN A 351 9.02 3.77 -29.54
C ASN A 351 9.04 2.81 -28.33
N PHE A 352 7.87 2.28 -28.00
CA PHE A 352 7.64 1.35 -26.89
C PHE A 352 6.61 0.31 -27.30
N SER A 353 6.93 -0.96 -27.04
CA SER A 353 5.96 -2.05 -26.96
C SER A 353 6.31 -2.99 -25.81
N GLY A 354 5.30 -3.60 -25.21
CA GLY A 354 5.50 -4.62 -24.18
C GLY A 354 4.31 -5.56 -24.04
N ILE A 355 4.53 -6.66 -23.34
CA ILE A 355 3.51 -7.66 -23.03
C ILE A 355 3.47 -7.96 -21.54
N PRO A 356 2.30 -8.14 -20.92
CA PRO A 356 2.22 -8.71 -19.59
C PRO A 356 2.79 -10.12 -19.65
N ILE A 357 3.63 -10.50 -18.69
CA ILE A 357 4.17 -11.86 -18.62
C ILE A 357 3.76 -12.52 -17.32
N ALA A 358 3.41 -13.79 -17.41
CA ALA A 358 3.24 -14.63 -16.25
C ALA A 358 4.56 -14.75 -15.51
N THR A 359 4.54 -14.50 -14.20
CA THR A 359 5.67 -14.93 -13.36
C THR A 359 5.38 -16.33 -12.90
N GLU A 360 6.15 -17.32 -13.34
CA GLU A 360 6.03 -18.64 -12.75
C GLU A 360 6.26 -18.57 -11.24
N TYR A 361 5.41 -19.29 -10.52
CA TYR A 361 5.20 -19.20 -9.09
C TYR A 361 6.48 -19.51 -8.31
N LEU A 362 7.24 -18.48 -7.96
CA LEU A 362 8.10 -18.50 -6.78
C LEU A 362 7.38 -17.79 -5.64
N TYR A 363 7.44 -18.39 -4.47
CA TYR A 363 7.00 -17.80 -3.20
C TYR A 363 7.55 -16.38 -2.95
N GLN A 364 8.63 -16.00 -3.64
CA GLN A 364 9.31 -14.70 -3.54
C GLN A 364 8.86 -13.65 -4.59
N GLY A 365 8.05 -14.04 -5.60
CA GLY A 365 7.56 -13.11 -6.63
C GLY A 365 8.55 -12.74 -7.74
N GLU A 366 9.50 -13.62 -8.06
CA GLU A 366 10.41 -13.46 -9.21
C GLU A 366 10.09 -14.50 -10.28
N ALA A 367 10.11 -14.12 -11.56
CA ALA A 367 10.14 -15.09 -12.67
C ALA A 367 11.52 -15.77 -12.68
N ARG A 368 11.56 -17.09 -12.49
CA ARG A 368 12.80 -17.90 -12.55
C ARG A 368 13.03 -18.54 -13.92
N THR A 369 11.97 -18.80 -14.67
CA THR A 369 12.07 -19.50 -15.95
C THR A 369 12.38 -18.56 -17.09
N HIS A 370 13.13 -19.12 -18.05
CA HIS A 370 13.23 -18.68 -19.44
C HIS A 370 11.81 -18.43 -20.00
N PHE A 371 11.67 -17.57 -21.00
CA PHE A 371 10.37 -17.03 -21.47
C PHE A 371 9.47 -18.06 -22.19
N ASP A 372 9.41 -19.30 -21.71
CA ASP A 372 8.75 -20.47 -22.30
C ASP A 372 7.25 -20.57 -21.96
N THR A 373 6.78 -19.86 -20.94
CA THR A 373 5.40 -19.96 -20.40
C THR A 373 4.77 -18.60 -20.08
N ILE A 374 5.08 -17.58 -20.89
CA ILE A 374 4.71 -16.18 -20.67
C ILE A 374 3.21 -15.89 -20.55
N ASN A 375 2.33 -16.79 -21.01
CA ASN A 375 0.87 -16.63 -20.95
C ASN A 375 0.19 -17.50 -19.87
N ASN A 376 0.99 -18.28 -19.11
CA ASN A 376 0.48 -19.14 -18.07
C ASN A 376 0.30 -18.33 -16.78
N PHE A 377 -0.74 -17.50 -16.73
CA PHE A 377 -1.05 -16.68 -15.55
C PHE A 377 -1.71 -17.51 -14.45
N SER A 378 -1.22 -17.37 -13.23
CA SER A 378 -1.80 -17.99 -12.03
C SER A 378 -3.22 -17.48 -11.74
N PRO A 379 -4.04 -18.21 -10.97
CA PRO A 379 -5.36 -17.72 -10.57
C PRO A 379 -5.31 -16.38 -9.81
N ARG A 380 -4.21 -16.11 -9.10
CA ARG A 380 -3.96 -14.83 -8.42
C ARG A 380 -3.75 -13.71 -9.44
N GLU A 381 -2.85 -13.89 -10.40
CA GLU A 381 -2.58 -12.89 -11.46
C GLU A 381 -3.85 -12.62 -12.30
N GLN A 382 -4.62 -13.65 -12.65
CA GLN A 382 -5.90 -13.46 -13.34
C GLN A 382 -6.91 -12.68 -12.50
N THR A 383 -6.95 -12.91 -11.18
CA THR A 383 -7.84 -12.19 -10.26
C THR A 383 -7.39 -10.74 -10.11
N ASN A 384 -6.08 -10.49 -9.98
CA ASN A 384 -5.50 -9.15 -9.93
C ASN A 384 -5.80 -8.41 -11.22
N ALA A 385 -5.46 -8.96 -12.39
CA ALA A 385 -5.74 -8.32 -13.67
C ALA A 385 -7.22 -7.95 -13.84
N LYS A 386 -8.15 -8.81 -13.42
CA LYS A 386 -9.60 -8.48 -13.39
C LYS A 386 -9.93 -7.30 -12.48
N ARG A 387 -9.27 -7.14 -11.33
CA ARG A 387 -9.44 -5.96 -10.44
C ARG A 387 -8.96 -4.70 -11.12
N PHE A 388 -7.78 -4.75 -11.75
CA PHE A 388 -7.15 -3.63 -12.44
C PHE A 388 -7.74 -3.34 -13.83
N ASN A 389 -8.79 -4.08 -14.24
CA ASN A 389 -9.36 -4.02 -15.58
C ASN A 389 -8.28 -4.15 -16.68
N LEU A 390 -7.29 -4.99 -16.41
CA LEU A 390 -6.17 -5.28 -17.29
C LEU A 390 -6.45 -6.55 -18.07
N ASP A 391 -6.42 -6.43 -19.39
CA ASP A 391 -6.45 -7.58 -20.28
C ASP A 391 -5.06 -8.19 -20.36
N LEU A 392 -4.89 -9.41 -19.85
CA LEU A 392 -3.64 -10.16 -19.96
C LEU A 392 -3.47 -10.81 -21.34
N ILE A 393 -4.59 -11.24 -21.93
CA ILE A 393 -4.67 -12.00 -23.17
C ILE A 393 -5.63 -11.26 -24.10
N ASP A 394 -5.24 -11.11 -25.36
CA ASP A 394 -6.11 -10.60 -26.42
C ASP A 394 -7.18 -11.65 -26.75
N ALA A 395 -8.45 -11.24 -26.69
CA ALA A 395 -9.59 -12.15 -26.87
C ALA A 395 -9.75 -12.66 -28.31
N VAL A 396 -9.19 -11.96 -29.30
CA VAL A 396 -9.25 -12.32 -30.72
C VAL A 396 -8.14 -13.30 -31.07
N THR A 397 -6.90 -13.01 -30.66
CA THR A 397 -5.73 -13.83 -31.02
C THR A 397 -5.47 -14.98 -30.04
N GLY A 398 -5.96 -14.87 -28.80
CA GLY A 398 -5.68 -15.82 -27.72
C GLY A 398 -4.25 -15.75 -27.17
N GLN A 399 -3.46 -14.73 -27.55
CA GLN A 399 -2.08 -14.51 -27.12
C GLN A 399 -1.97 -13.36 -26.11
N ASN A 400 -0.80 -13.14 -25.50
CA ASN A 400 -0.58 -12.00 -24.62
C ASN A 400 -0.94 -10.68 -25.31
N LYS A 401 -1.63 -9.79 -24.58
CA LYS A 401 -1.96 -8.46 -25.11
C LYS A 401 -0.69 -7.65 -25.31
N ILE A 402 -0.46 -7.18 -26.54
CA ILE A 402 0.63 -6.26 -26.85
C ILE A 402 0.16 -4.84 -26.51
N CYS A 403 0.89 -4.17 -25.62
CA CYS A 403 0.65 -2.79 -25.21
C CYS A 403 1.72 -1.89 -25.85
N THR A 404 1.28 -0.79 -26.45
CA THR A 404 2.14 0.28 -26.98
C THR A 404 2.13 1.49 -26.03
N HIS A 405 2.99 2.47 -26.28
CA HIS A 405 2.93 3.74 -25.53
C HIS A 405 1.55 4.42 -25.60
N GLN A 406 0.82 4.26 -26.70
CA GLN A 406 -0.53 4.82 -26.88
C GLN A 406 -1.59 4.12 -26.02
N ASP A 407 -1.35 2.85 -25.66
CA ASP A 407 -2.21 2.11 -24.75
C ASP A 407 -1.96 2.53 -23.29
N LEU A 408 -0.71 2.85 -22.96
CA LEU A 408 -0.24 3.13 -21.61
C LEU A 408 -0.27 4.62 -21.21
N PHE A 409 -0.31 5.54 -22.18
CA PHE A 409 -0.49 6.97 -21.92
C PHE A 409 -1.52 7.59 -22.86
N LYS A 410 -2.62 8.08 -22.27
CA LYS A 410 -3.75 8.73 -22.96
C LYS A 410 -3.96 10.19 -22.54
N GLY A 411 -3.15 10.69 -21.61
CA GLY A 411 -3.20 12.06 -21.11
C GLY A 411 -2.71 13.09 -22.14
N ASP A 412 -2.94 14.38 -21.88
CA ASP A 412 -2.32 15.45 -22.67
C ASP A 412 -0.88 15.68 -22.19
N LEU A 413 0.11 15.56 -23.10
CA LEU A 413 1.51 15.87 -22.79
C LEU A 413 1.68 17.31 -22.30
N ARG A 414 0.89 18.24 -22.85
CA ARG A 414 0.91 19.67 -22.47
C ARG A 414 0.32 19.95 -21.09
N GLU A 415 -0.32 18.94 -20.49
CA GLU A 415 -0.84 18.95 -19.12
C GLU A 415 -0.30 17.74 -18.34
N SER A 416 0.98 17.41 -18.53
CA SER A 416 1.68 16.38 -17.76
C SER A 416 3.05 16.86 -17.27
N VAL A 417 3.49 16.41 -16.09
CA VAL A 417 4.78 16.80 -15.51
C VAL A 417 5.40 15.64 -14.75
N MET A 418 6.71 15.49 -14.86
CA MET A 418 7.48 14.55 -14.05
C MET A 418 8.55 15.30 -13.23
N ALA A 419 8.71 14.91 -11.98
CA ALA A 419 9.75 15.38 -11.09
C ALA A 419 10.50 14.20 -10.46
N ILE A 420 11.83 14.26 -10.47
CA ILE A 420 12.70 13.17 -9.98
C ILE A 420 13.66 13.73 -8.95
N GLY A 421 13.53 13.30 -7.70
CA GLY A 421 14.41 13.73 -6.60
C GLY A 421 15.63 12.81 -6.47
N ILE A 422 16.84 13.38 -6.58
CA ILE A 422 18.10 12.61 -6.55
C ILE A 422 18.59 12.48 -5.10
N ILE A 423 18.56 11.25 -4.57
CA ILE A 423 18.95 10.97 -3.17
C ILE A 423 20.44 10.68 -3.09
N LYS A 424 20.93 9.77 -3.94
CA LYS A 424 22.35 9.42 -4.09
C LYS A 424 22.86 9.93 -5.41
N ASP A 425 24.17 10.17 -5.48
CA ASP A 425 24.84 10.61 -6.70
C ASP A 425 24.43 9.71 -7.88
N ASN A 426 24.12 10.32 -9.01
CA ASN A 426 23.78 9.64 -10.25
C ASN A 426 24.86 9.95 -11.29
N PRO A 427 25.83 9.04 -11.50
CA PRO A 427 26.97 9.29 -12.39
C PRO A 427 26.60 9.32 -13.88
N CYS A 428 25.41 8.83 -14.25
CA CYS A 428 25.02 8.61 -15.64
C CYS A 428 24.15 9.75 -16.21
N LEU A 429 23.75 10.70 -15.38
CA LEU A 429 22.98 11.86 -15.81
C LEU A 429 23.80 13.14 -15.60
N GLY A 430 23.83 14.00 -16.61
CA GLY A 430 24.32 15.37 -16.51
C GLY A 430 25.80 15.57 -16.15
N GLY A 431 26.65 14.55 -16.23
CA GLY A 431 28.05 14.63 -15.82
C GLY A 431 28.22 14.46 -14.32
N GLU A 432 27.47 13.52 -13.74
CA GLU A 432 27.38 13.22 -12.31
C GLU A 432 26.55 14.24 -11.50
N ILE A 433 25.24 14.02 -11.47
CA ILE A 433 24.34 14.81 -10.61
C ILE A 433 24.47 14.33 -9.17
N GLN A 434 24.75 15.27 -8.29
CA GLN A 434 25.04 14.99 -6.88
C GLN A 434 23.75 14.76 -6.07
N GLY A 435 23.82 13.82 -5.13
CA GLY A 435 22.77 13.51 -4.18
C GLY A 435 22.61 14.57 -3.10
N VAL A 436 21.74 14.27 -2.12
CA VAL A 436 21.40 15.21 -1.04
C VAL A 436 22.61 15.53 -0.16
N ARG A 437 22.83 16.81 0.12
CA ARG A 437 23.91 17.27 1.00
C ARG A 437 23.42 18.37 1.92
N THR A 438 23.58 18.16 3.22
CA THR A 438 23.30 19.18 4.23
C THR A 438 24.61 19.70 4.79
N ASP A 439 24.76 21.01 4.84
CA ASP A 439 25.90 21.68 5.47
C ASP A 439 25.68 21.81 6.99
N ASP A 440 26.65 21.37 7.78
CA ASP A 440 26.50 21.28 9.25
C ASP A 440 26.56 22.65 9.95
N GLU A 441 27.15 23.67 9.31
CA GLU A 441 27.45 24.98 9.90
C GLU A 441 26.38 26.02 9.59
N THR A 442 25.79 25.92 8.40
CA THR A 442 24.71 26.77 7.93
C THR A 442 23.35 26.10 8.09
N GLY A 443 23.30 24.77 8.14
CA GLY A 443 22.06 23.99 8.16
C GLY A 443 21.35 23.90 6.81
N LYS A 444 21.92 24.46 5.74
CA LYS A 444 21.31 24.47 4.42
C LYS A 444 21.43 23.10 3.76
N THR A 445 20.37 22.65 3.09
CA THR A 445 20.34 21.37 2.38
C THR A 445 20.22 21.58 0.89
N MET A 446 21.20 21.08 0.14
CA MET A 446 21.25 21.06 -1.31
C MET A 446 20.61 19.77 -1.84
N VAL A 447 19.69 19.92 -2.79
CA VAL A 447 18.99 18.82 -3.45
C VAL A 447 18.93 19.07 -4.95
N ASN A 448 19.22 18.05 -5.76
CA ASN A 448 18.97 18.08 -7.19
C ASN A 448 17.61 17.44 -7.51
N VAL A 449 16.82 18.12 -8.33
CA VAL A 449 15.54 17.61 -8.84
C VAL A 449 15.52 17.73 -10.36
N LEU A 450 15.34 16.61 -11.05
CA LEU A 450 15.05 16.66 -12.49
C LEU A 450 13.58 17.01 -12.69
N TRP A 451 13.33 18.09 -13.41
CA TRP A 451 12.00 18.56 -13.77
C TRP A 451 11.79 18.46 -15.27
N LEU A 452 10.75 17.73 -15.65
CA LEU A 452 10.35 17.50 -17.03
C LEU A 452 8.99 18.15 -17.25
N GLY A 453 9.00 19.48 -17.40
CA GLY A 453 7.82 20.35 -17.42
C GLY A 453 6.90 20.18 -18.62
N SER A 454 5.62 20.53 -18.49
CA SER A 454 4.57 20.18 -19.46
C SER A 454 4.80 20.64 -20.90
N LYS A 455 5.16 21.91 -21.10
CA LYS A 455 5.49 22.47 -22.42
C LYS A 455 6.99 22.37 -22.75
N GLU A 456 7.83 22.09 -21.76
CA GLU A 456 9.28 22.03 -21.91
C GLU A 456 9.70 20.70 -22.55
N LYS A 457 10.55 20.78 -23.58
CA LYS A 457 11.07 19.64 -24.34
C LYS A 457 12.46 19.21 -23.88
N LYS A 458 13.07 19.91 -22.94
CA LYS A 458 14.34 19.57 -22.32
C LYS A 458 14.11 18.96 -20.93
N ILE A 459 15.06 18.14 -20.50
CA ILE A 459 15.12 17.66 -19.12
C ILE A 459 15.92 18.70 -18.31
N ILE A 460 15.30 19.31 -17.31
CA ILE A 460 15.91 20.39 -16.51
C ILE A 460 16.36 19.83 -15.17
N ASN A 461 17.63 20.00 -14.81
CA ASN A 461 18.12 19.80 -13.45
C ASN A 461 17.99 21.11 -12.66
N LEU A 462 17.25 21.05 -11.56
CA LEU A 462 17.07 22.13 -10.60
C LEU A 462 17.93 21.87 -9.37
N GLU A 463 18.88 22.76 -9.11
CA GLU A 463 19.64 22.74 -7.86
C GLU A 463 18.93 23.61 -6.81
N LEU A 464 18.31 22.95 -5.84
CA LEU A 464 17.46 23.53 -4.82
C LEU A 464 18.22 23.64 -3.48
N GLU A 465 18.30 24.85 -2.93
CA GLU A 465 18.79 25.12 -1.57
C GLU A 465 17.61 25.28 -0.62
N PHE A 466 17.43 24.32 0.28
CA PHE A 466 16.44 24.38 1.35
C PHE A 466 17.02 24.99 2.61
N GLU A 467 16.33 26.00 3.15
CA GLU A 467 16.59 26.53 4.49
C GLU A 467 15.88 25.63 5.51
N THR A 468 16.65 25.01 6.40
CA THR A 468 16.10 24.00 7.32
C THR A 468 15.91 24.53 8.74
N SER A 469 15.25 23.74 9.57
CA SER A 469 15.17 23.98 11.01
C SER A 469 16.55 24.10 11.67
N ILE A 470 17.62 23.51 11.13
CA ILE A 470 18.98 23.73 11.62
C ILE A 470 19.36 25.21 11.44
N SER A 471 19.17 25.76 10.23
CA SER A 471 19.45 27.17 9.91
C SER A 471 18.67 28.13 10.80
N TYR A 472 17.38 27.84 11.01
CA TYR A 472 16.50 28.63 11.88
C TYR A 472 16.99 28.67 13.33
N TYR A 473 17.23 27.51 13.95
CA TYR A 473 17.68 27.48 15.35
C TYR A 473 19.10 28.02 15.53
N LEU A 474 20.00 27.84 14.56
CA LEU A 474 21.32 28.48 14.59
C LEU A 474 21.22 30.01 14.58
N THR A 475 20.34 30.57 13.74
CA THR A 475 20.12 32.02 13.67
C THR A 475 19.53 32.53 14.98
N LYS A 476 18.49 31.87 15.50
CA LYS A 476 17.86 32.22 16.78
C LYS A 476 18.85 32.24 17.95
N ILE A 477 19.75 31.26 18.02
CA ILE A 477 20.79 31.20 19.05
C ILE A 477 21.77 32.38 18.90
N ARG A 478 22.23 32.67 17.68
CA ARG A 478 23.14 33.80 17.41
C ARG A 478 22.51 35.15 17.77
N GLU A 479 21.27 35.39 17.35
CA GLU A 479 20.53 36.64 17.60
C GLU A 479 20.27 36.88 19.08
N SER A 480 20.09 35.81 19.87
CA SER A 480 19.89 35.92 21.32
C SER A 480 21.11 36.47 22.07
N GLY A 481 22.30 36.52 21.44
CA GLY A 481 23.54 37.01 22.03
C GLY A 481 24.03 36.20 23.25
N GLN A 482 23.34 35.12 23.61
CA GLN A 482 23.67 34.24 24.71
C GLN A 482 24.12 32.89 24.15
N ASP A 483 25.36 32.84 23.67
CA ASP A 483 25.93 31.77 22.82
C ASP A 483 25.89 30.32 23.37
N ASP A 484 25.32 30.08 24.56
CA ASP A 484 25.10 28.73 25.13
C ASP A 484 23.97 28.70 26.21
N ARG A 485 23.09 29.72 26.33
CA ARG A 485 22.16 29.84 27.49
C ARG A 485 20.67 29.62 27.21
N ASN A 486 20.27 29.12 26.03
CA ASN A 486 18.88 28.69 25.82
C ASN A 486 18.79 27.17 25.64
N ALA A 487 18.44 26.49 26.74
CA ALA A 487 18.23 25.04 26.79
C ALA A 487 17.24 24.55 25.72
N ASP A 488 16.19 25.33 25.44
CA ASP A 488 15.10 24.96 24.56
C ASP A 488 15.50 25.03 23.09
N ASP A 489 16.18 26.11 22.70
CA ASP A 489 16.70 26.24 21.33
C ASP A 489 17.79 25.20 21.04
N LEU A 490 18.68 24.90 21.99
CA LEU A 490 19.67 23.83 21.85
C LEU A 490 19.00 22.45 21.76
N TYR A 491 17.94 22.22 22.54
CA TYR A 491 17.15 21.00 22.46
C TYR A 491 16.53 20.83 21.07
N HIS A 492 15.87 21.86 20.54
CA HIS A 492 15.26 21.80 19.22
C HIS A 492 16.29 21.73 18.09
N LEU A 493 17.42 22.43 18.19
CA LEU A 493 18.54 22.31 17.26
C LEU A 493 19.10 20.87 17.22
N SER A 494 19.15 20.19 18.37
CA SER A 494 19.61 18.79 18.41
C SER A 494 18.68 17.83 17.68
N LEU A 495 17.35 18.06 17.77
CA LEU A 495 16.35 17.29 17.03
C LEU A 495 16.45 17.60 15.53
N ALA A 496 16.66 18.85 15.15
CA ALA A 496 16.88 19.26 13.76
C ALA A 496 18.13 18.59 13.17
N TYR A 497 19.26 18.59 13.88
CA TYR A 497 20.45 17.84 13.44
C TYR A 497 20.17 16.35 13.27
N ALA A 498 19.40 15.74 14.16
CA ALA A 498 19.01 14.32 14.04
C ALA A 498 18.10 14.08 12.82
N GLU A 499 17.20 15.01 12.50
CA GLU A 499 16.30 14.94 11.32
C GLU A 499 17.08 14.86 10.00
N PHE A 500 18.17 15.61 9.88
CA PHE A 500 19.02 15.63 8.69
C PHE A 500 20.23 14.68 8.79
N GLY A 501 20.20 13.70 9.70
CA GLY A 501 21.23 12.65 9.82
C GLY A 501 22.58 13.13 10.35
N LYS A 502 22.64 14.32 10.98
CA LYS A 502 23.87 14.91 11.55
C LYS A 502 24.09 14.43 12.99
N TRP A 503 24.24 13.12 13.15
CA TRP A 503 24.26 12.45 14.45
C TRP A 503 25.30 13.01 15.43
N LYS A 504 26.51 13.30 14.96
CA LYS A 504 27.58 13.90 15.79
C LYS A 504 27.18 15.27 16.35
N LYS A 505 26.66 16.16 15.51
CA LYS A 505 26.20 17.50 15.91
C LYS A 505 24.97 17.41 16.82
N ALA A 506 24.03 16.51 16.52
CA ALA A 506 22.88 16.24 17.38
C ALA A 506 23.30 15.82 18.79
N ALA A 507 24.24 14.86 18.89
CA ALA A 507 24.75 14.36 20.17
C ALA A 507 25.49 15.44 20.98
N GLN A 508 26.31 16.26 20.33
CA GLN A 508 27.00 17.39 20.98
C GLN A 508 26.02 18.44 21.48
N THR A 509 25.04 18.81 20.65
CA THR A 509 24.08 19.88 20.95
C THR A 509 23.13 19.47 22.08
N ILE A 510 22.63 18.23 22.08
CA ILE A 510 21.75 17.76 23.15
C ILE A 510 22.48 17.61 24.50
N GLN A 511 23.78 17.31 24.49
CA GLN A 511 24.61 17.32 25.71
C GLN A 511 24.75 18.73 26.28
N LYS A 512 24.94 19.75 25.43
CA LYS A 512 24.94 21.15 25.87
C LYS A 512 23.60 21.55 26.50
N ALA A 513 22.49 21.20 25.85
CA ALA A 513 21.14 21.46 26.38
C ALA A 513 20.93 20.81 27.75
N LEU A 514 21.40 19.56 27.93
CA LEU A 514 21.31 18.83 29.19
C LEU A 514 22.12 19.52 30.29
N LYS A 515 23.38 19.86 30.03
CA LYS A 515 24.26 20.54 30.99
C LYS A 515 23.64 21.85 31.47
N TYR A 516 23.11 22.65 30.55
CA TYR A 516 22.44 23.90 30.91
C TYR A 516 21.17 23.67 31.75
N SER A 517 20.37 22.66 31.40
CA SER A 517 19.18 22.30 32.17
C SER A 517 19.52 21.83 33.59
N GLU A 518 20.69 21.21 33.80
CA GLU A 518 21.20 20.82 35.11
C GLU A 518 21.64 22.03 35.93
N GLU A 519 22.40 22.94 35.33
CA GLU A 519 22.86 24.18 35.96
C GLU A 519 21.71 25.09 36.41
N ASN A 520 20.56 25.03 35.73
CA ASN A 520 19.39 25.88 36.00
C ASN A 520 18.23 25.16 36.73
N ASN A 521 18.44 23.95 37.27
CA ASN A 521 17.44 23.19 38.04
C ASN A 521 16.09 22.93 37.32
N LEU A 522 16.06 22.86 36.00
CA LEU A 522 14.84 22.64 35.20
C LEU A 522 14.44 21.15 35.16
N LYS A 523 13.93 20.59 36.27
CA LYS A 523 13.70 19.14 36.44
C LYS A 523 12.83 18.48 35.36
N LYS A 524 11.68 19.09 34.99
CA LYS A 524 10.79 18.55 33.95
C LYS A 524 11.47 18.57 32.57
N PHE A 525 12.17 19.66 32.26
CA PHE A 525 12.87 19.83 30.99
C PHE A 525 14.06 18.86 30.87
N LYS A 526 14.81 18.63 31.95
CA LYS A 526 15.87 17.62 32.03
C LYS A 526 15.36 16.22 31.65
N LYS A 527 14.20 15.80 32.17
CA LYS A 527 13.59 14.50 31.84
C LYS A 527 13.31 14.41 30.33
N LYS A 528 12.71 15.46 29.75
CA LYS A 528 12.43 15.59 28.31
C LYS A 528 13.71 15.50 27.45
N ILE A 529 14.76 16.25 27.79
CA ILE A 529 16.06 16.21 27.09
C ILE A 529 16.69 14.82 27.18
N THR A 530 16.65 14.19 28.36
CA THR A 530 17.24 12.86 28.58
C THR A 530 16.55 11.80 27.72
N ALA A 531 15.22 11.83 27.66
CA ALA A 531 14.46 10.94 26.80
C ALA A 531 14.74 11.18 25.31
N ALA A 532 14.82 12.44 24.87
CA ALA A 532 15.18 12.78 23.50
C ALA A 532 16.61 12.36 23.13
N GLN A 533 17.56 12.45 24.04
CA GLN A 533 18.93 11.96 23.82
C GLN A 533 18.95 10.45 23.58
N LEU A 534 18.16 9.70 24.34
CA LEU A 534 18.00 8.26 24.13
C LEU A 534 17.30 7.96 22.81
N TYR A 535 16.27 8.75 22.45
CA TYR A 535 15.59 8.63 21.16
C TYR A 535 16.55 8.85 19.98
N ILE A 536 17.36 9.93 20.00
CA ILE A 536 18.38 10.21 18.96
C ILE A 536 19.38 9.05 18.86
N LYS A 537 19.89 8.55 19.99
CA LYS A 537 20.78 7.39 20.03
C LYS A 537 20.12 6.13 19.44
N GLY A 538 18.83 5.94 19.68
CA GLY A 538 18.06 4.85 19.09
C GLY A 538 17.98 4.93 17.57
N LEU A 539 17.78 6.13 17.01
CA LEU A 539 17.77 6.36 15.57
C LEU A 539 19.16 6.15 14.93
N GLU A 540 20.21 6.69 15.56
CA GLU A 540 21.60 6.52 15.10
C GLU A 540 22.02 5.04 15.14
N ALA A 541 21.57 4.29 16.16
CA ALA A 541 21.96 2.90 16.37
C ALA A 541 21.63 1.97 15.20
N PHE A 542 20.67 2.32 14.34
CA PHE A 542 20.35 1.55 13.14
C PHE A 542 21.53 1.40 12.17
N GLY A 543 22.47 2.35 12.18
CA GLY A 543 23.70 2.32 11.36
C GLY A 543 24.92 1.69 12.05
N LEU A 544 24.81 1.20 13.29
CA LEU A 544 25.98 0.76 14.08
C LEU A 544 26.20 -0.76 14.04
N GLY A 545 27.31 -1.19 13.41
CA GLY A 545 27.65 -2.61 13.28
C GLY A 545 26.70 -3.34 12.33
N ASN A 546 26.62 -4.67 12.39
CA ASN A 546 25.71 -5.43 11.52
C ASN A 546 24.22 -5.20 11.89
N PRO A 547 23.26 -5.45 10.97
CA PRO A 547 21.83 -5.17 11.19
C PRO A 547 21.24 -5.78 12.47
N LYS A 548 21.64 -7.00 12.85
CA LYS A 548 21.14 -7.66 14.06
C LYS A 548 21.59 -6.93 15.33
N VAL A 549 22.85 -6.53 15.39
CA VAL A 549 23.41 -5.75 16.52
C VAL A 549 22.81 -4.35 16.56
N ALA A 550 22.68 -3.70 15.40
CA ALA A 550 22.07 -2.38 15.26
C ALA A 550 20.62 -2.36 15.80
N ASN A 551 19.78 -3.30 15.35
CA ASN A 551 18.38 -3.38 15.78
C ASN A 551 18.24 -3.67 17.28
N LYS A 552 19.14 -4.46 17.86
CA LYS A 552 19.18 -4.70 19.31
C LYS A 552 19.51 -3.42 20.08
N LYS A 553 20.57 -2.71 19.69
CA LYS A 553 20.99 -1.45 20.32
C LYS A 553 19.90 -0.37 20.20
N ALA A 554 19.30 -0.25 19.02
CA ALA A 554 18.19 0.68 18.78
C ALA A 554 17.02 0.40 19.74
N ALA A 555 16.60 -0.87 19.85
CA ALA A 555 15.54 -1.27 20.79
C ALA A 555 15.88 -0.97 22.26
N GLU A 556 17.12 -1.22 22.70
CA GLU A 556 17.57 -0.89 24.06
C GLU A 556 17.49 0.61 24.37
N PHE A 557 17.88 1.46 23.42
CA PHE A 557 17.77 2.92 23.60
C PHE A 557 16.32 3.39 23.59
N PHE A 558 15.49 2.87 22.70
CA PHE A 558 14.07 3.21 22.64
C PHE A 558 13.30 2.75 23.89
N GLN A 559 13.62 1.57 24.44
CA GLN A 559 13.02 1.11 25.71
C GLN A 559 13.38 2.06 26.86
N LYS A 560 14.65 2.45 26.99
CA LYS A 560 15.07 3.42 28.01
C LYS A 560 14.44 4.80 27.80
N ALA A 561 14.27 5.22 26.55
CA ALA A 561 13.57 6.46 26.22
C ALA A 561 12.10 6.39 26.63
N LEU A 562 11.45 5.24 26.41
CA LEU A 562 10.05 5.00 26.76
C LEU A 562 9.80 5.16 28.27
N ASP A 563 10.73 4.68 29.11
CA ASP A 563 10.65 4.82 30.57
C ASP A 563 10.72 6.30 31.04
N GLY A 564 11.25 7.18 30.18
CA GLY A 564 11.46 8.61 30.45
C GLY A 564 10.40 9.56 29.91
N ILE A 565 9.39 9.10 29.18
CA ILE A 565 8.36 9.93 28.52
C ILE A 565 6.99 9.71 29.15
N ASP A 566 6.14 10.74 29.14
CA ASP A 566 4.76 10.62 29.63
C ASP A 566 3.92 9.74 28.68
N HIS A 567 2.93 9.01 29.20
CA HIS A 567 2.29 7.92 28.46
C HIS A 567 1.63 8.38 27.14
N GLU A 568 1.09 9.60 27.10
CA GLU A 568 0.45 10.19 25.90
C GLU A 568 1.47 10.47 24.77
N ASP A 569 2.68 10.90 25.12
CA ASP A 569 3.76 11.20 24.16
C ASP A 569 4.55 9.95 23.71
N SER A 570 4.27 8.79 24.34
CA SER A 570 5.05 7.56 24.18
C SER A 570 4.78 6.78 22.88
N LEU A 571 3.70 7.14 22.16
CA LEU A 571 3.16 6.39 21.03
C LEU A 571 4.18 6.16 19.91
N HIS A 572 4.96 7.19 19.55
CA HIS A 572 5.95 7.08 18.48
C HIS A 572 7.04 6.05 18.81
N ILE A 573 7.52 6.02 20.06
CA ILE A 573 8.54 5.06 20.49
C ILE A 573 8.00 3.64 20.52
N ARG A 574 6.76 3.44 21.02
CA ARG A 574 6.08 2.14 20.99
C ARG A 574 5.92 1.62 19.57
N ARG A 575 5.54 2.49 18.62
CA ARG A 575 5.45 2.14 17.20
C ARG A 575 6.81 1.73 16.61
N PHE A 576 7.90 2.40 16.98
CA PHE A 576 9.25 2.00 16.57
C PHE A 576 9.65 0.64 17.12
N LEU A 577 9.44 0.41 18.42
CA LEU A 577 9.74 -0.87 19.06
C LEU A 577 8.93 -2.02 18.46
N ARG A 578 7.64 -1.79 18.21
CA ARG A 578 6.78 -2.71 17.44
C ARG A 578 7.36 -3.00 16.06
N ARG A 579 7.78 -1.97 15.30
CA ARG A 579 8.33 -2.15 13.95
C ARG A 579 9.63 -2.96 13.96
N ILE A 580 10.52 -2.74 14.94
CA ILE A 580 11.75 -3.52 15.09
C ILE A 580 11.41 -5.01 15.34
N ALA A 581 10.41 -5.29 16.18
CA ALA A 581 9.97 -6.65 16.45
C ALA A 581 9.37 -7.31 15.19
N LEU A 582 8.50 -6.62 14.47
CA LEU A 582 7.91 -7.13 13.23
C LEU A 582 8.95 -7.34 12.13
N ASP A 583 9.92 -6.43 11.96
CA ASP A 583 11.00 -6.61 10.98
C ASP A 583 11.83 -7.87 11.26
N LYS A 584 12.15 -8.15 12.53
CA LYS A 584 12.80 -9.41 12.93
C LYS A 584 11.93 -10.62 12.63
N MET A 585 10.63 -10.55 12.91
CA MET A 585 9.67 -11.59 12.60
C MET A 585 9.65 -11.88 11.09
N ASP A 586 9.51 -10.84 10.28
CA ASP A 586 9.48 -10.90 8.82
C ASP A 586 10.78 -11.51 8.25
N MET A 587 11.95 -11.14 8.80
CA MET A 587 13.23 -11.74 8.42
C MET A 587 13.31 -13.25 8.71
N VAL A 588 12.71 -13.70 9.82
CA VAL A 588 12.67 -15.12 10.18
C VAL A 588 11.70 -15.88 9.29
N ILE A 589 10.52 -15.31 9.03
CA ILE A 589 9.52 -15.87 8.11
C ILE A 589 10.13 -16.01 6.72
N GLN A 590 10.81 -14.99 6.20
CA GLN A 590 11.46 -15.04 4.89
C GLN A 590 12.46 -16.21 4.79
N LYS A 591 13.26 -16.45 5.83
CA LYS A 591 14.17 -17.61 5.87
C LYS A 591 13.42 -18.94 5.85
N ALA A 592 12.27 -19.02 6.55
CA ALA A 592 11.43 -20.21 6.55
C ALA A 592 10.87 -20.48 5.14
N GLU A 593 10.37 -19.43 4.47
CA GLU A 593 9.85 -19.52 3.10
C GLU A 593 10.94 -19.93 2.09
N ASP A 594 12.15 -19.36 2.19
CA ASP A 594 13.29 -19.70 1.35
C ASP A 594 13.71 -21.17 1.49
N LEU A 595 13.47 -21.77 2.66
CA LEU A 595 13.69 -23.20 2.91
C LEU A 595 12.52 -24.05 2.43
N TRP A 596 11.28 -23.57 2.57
CA TRP A 596 10.06 -24.28 2.16
C TRP A 596 10.13 -24.72 0.69
N ILE A 597 10.66 -23.85 -0.17
CA ILE A 597 10.77 -24.10 -1.61
C ILE A 597 11.85 -25.12 -2.00
N LYS A 598 12.69 -25.57 -1.05
CA LYS A 598 13.79 -26.54 -1.30
C LYS A 598 13.37 -28.01 -1.18
N GLY A 599 12.06 -28.29 -1.25
CA GLY A 599 11.51 -29.64 -1.14
C GLY A 599 11.38 -30.13 0.31
N VAL A 600 11.14 -31.43 0.50
CA VAL A 600 10.68 -32.02 1.77
C VAL A 600 11.62 -31.73 2.95
N GLU A 601 12.94 -31.88 2.77
CA GLU A 601 13.92 -31.57 3.82
C GLU A 601 13.90 -30.07 4.19
N GLY A 602 13.76 -29.21 3.18
CA GLY A 602 13.62 -27.77 3.36
C GLY A 602 12.37 -27.39 4.15
N LYS A 603 11.22 -28.03 3.87
CA LYS A 603 9.97 -27.82 4.61
C LYS A 603 10.12 -28.17 6.10
N ASN A 604 10.75 -29.29 6.43
CA ASN A 604 11.00 -29.66 7.83
C ASN A 604 11.89 -28.64 8.55
N LYS A 605 12.91 -28.09 7.87
CA LYS A 605 13.76 -27.03 8.43
C LYS A 605 13.01 -25.71 8.59
N ALA A 606 12.12 -25.37 7.66
CA ALA A 606 11.30 -24.15 7.72
C ALA A 606 10.43 -24.10 8.99
N LEU A 607 9.81 -25.23 9.36
CA LEU A 607 8.95 -25.31 10.55
C LEU A 607 9.69 -24.98 11.86
N ASN A 608 11.01 -25.15 11.92
CA ASN A 608 11.81 -24.81 13.11
C ASN A 608 11.93 -23.29 13.35
N TYR A 609 11.61 -22.45 12.37
CA TYR A 609 11.66 -20.98 12.49
C TYR A 609 10.35 -20.37 12.98
N ILE A 610 9.24 -21.12 12.99
CA ILE A 610 7.94 -20.63 13.44
C ILE A 610 7.93 -20.28 14.94
N PRO A 611 8.49 -21.11 15.84
CA PRO A 611 8.59 -20.74 17.27
C PRO A 611 9.40 -19.46 17.53
N GLU A 612 10.46 -19.22 16.74
CA GLU A 612 11.25 -17.99 16.82
C GLU A 612 10.40 -16.77 16.42
N SER A 613 9.59 -16.90 15.37
CA SER A 613 8.68 -15.83 14.89
C SER A 613 7.66 -15.41 15.97
N PHE A 614 7.10 -16.36 16.73
CA PHE A 614 6.21 -16.06 17.85
C PHE A 614 6.88 -15.25 18.98
N THR A 615 8.19 -15.39 19.17
CA THR A 615 8.92 -14.58 20.16
C THR A 615 8.87 -13.10 19.79
N PHE A 616 9.05 -12.80 18.50
CA PHE A 616 8.98 -11.43 17.99
C PHE A 616 7.56 -10.89 17.90
N TRP A 617 6.58 -11.74 17.59
CA TRP A 617 5.16 -11.36 17.69
C TRP A 617 4.78 -10.92 19.12
N LYS A 618 5.17 -11.69 20.14
CA LYS A 618 4.94 -11.33 21.55
C LYS A 618 5.61 -10.01 21.93
N GLU A 619 6.81 -9.77 21.40
CA GLU A 619 7.52 -8.51 21.58
C GLU A 619 6.75 -7.34 20.95
N ALA A 620 6.22 -7.49 19.73
CA ALA A 620 5.40 -6.47 19.08
C ALA A 620 4.09 -6.19 19.85
N TYR A 621 3.41 -7.26 20.32
CA TYR A 621 2.16 -7.19 21.07
C TYR A 621 2.28 -6.39 22.37
N LYS A 622 3.43 -6.47 23.05
CA LYS A 622 3.74 -5.66 24.24
C LYS A 622 3.56 -4.16 24.00
N TYR A 623 3.77 -3.68 22.77
CA TYR A 623 3.79 -2.25 22.47
C TYR A 623 2.48 -1.70 21.91
N THR A 624 1.70 -2.49 21.17
CA THR A 624 0.46 -2.01 20.51
C THR A 624 -0.82 -2.78 20.85
N GLY A 625 -0.76 -3.89 21.59
CA GLY A 625 -1.96 -4.59 22.05
C GLY A 625 -2.79 -5.21 20.92
N ASN A 626 -4.12 -5.09 21.01
CA ASN A 626 -5.10 -5.83 20.19
C ASN A 626 -5.32 -5.28 18.78
N GLU A 627 -4.28 -4.75 18.16
CA GLU A 627 -4.33 -4.28 16.77
C GLU A 627 -4.68 -5.44 15.82
N VAL A 628 -5.69 -5.26 14.95
CA VAL A 628 -6.19 -6.32 14.04
C VAL A 628 -5.06 -6.96 13.26
N GLY A 629 -4.24 -6.15 12.58
CA GLY A 629 -3.12 -6.66 11.76
C GLY A 629 -2.14 -7.50 12.58
N LEU A 630 -1.94 -7.19 13.86
CA LEU A 630 -1.08 -7.99 14.72
C LEU A 630 -1.73 -9.31 15.13
N MET A 631 -3.05 -9.31 15.36
CA MET A 631 -3.82 -10.53 15.65
C MET A 631 -3.91 -11.43 14.41
N GLU A 632 -4.07 -10.85 13.22
CA GLU A 632 -3.98 -11.57 11.95
C GLU A 632 -2.62 -12.26 11.82
N ARG A 633 -1.50 -11.59 12.12
CA ARG A 633 -0.17 -12.22 12.11
C ARG A 633 -0.04 -13.37 13.09
N TYR A 634 -0.65 -13.28 14.27
CA TYR A 634 -0.67 -14.40 15.22
C TYR A 634 -1.30 -15.64 14.59
N ASN A 635 -2.41 -15.45 13.90
CA ASN A 635 -3.18 -16.52 13.28
C ASN A 635 -2.48 -17.06 12.03
N GLU A 636 -1.89 -16.19 11.21
CA GLU A 636 -1.04 -16.57 10.08
C GLU A 636 0.15 -17.43 10.53
N LEU A 637 0.82 -17.07 11.64
CA LEU A 637 1.93 -17.85 12.19
C LEU A 637 1.48 -19.25 12.67
N ASN A 638 0.34 -19.33 13.35
CA ASN A 638 -0.21 -20.61 13.79
C ASN A 638 -0.65 -21.49 12.60
N LEU A 639 -1.16 -20.88 11.55
CA LEU A 639 -1.66 -21.54 10.35
C LEU A 639 -0.61 -21.65 9.24
N TRP A 640 0.64 -21.24 9.48
CA TRP A 640 1.66 -21.03 8.46
C TRP A 640 1.85 -22.27 7.57
N GLU A 641 1.94 -23.45 8.19
CA GLU A 641 2.09 -24.72 7.47
C GLU A 641 0.88 -25.03 6.58
N ILE A 642 -0.34 -24.82 7.08
CA ILE A 642 -1.58 -25.08 6.31
C ILE A 642 -1.68 -24.11 5.14
N ILE A 643 -1.40 -22.82 5.35
CA ILE A 643 -1.38 -21.80 4.31
C ILE A 643 -0.46 -22.23 3.17
N HIS A 644 0.78 -22.61 3.49
CA HIS A 644 1.76 -22.99 2.47
C HIS A 644 1.38 -24.26 1.72
N ASN A 645 0.81 -25.26 2.39
CA ASN A 645 0.29 -26.47 1.73
C ASN A 645 -0.93 -26.19 0.85
N TYR A 646 -1.83 -25.29 1.26
CA TYR A 646 -2.94 -24.85 0.43
C TYR A 646 -2.45 -24.22 -0.87
N HIS A 647 -1.48 -23.32 -0.76
CA HIS A 647 -0.89 -22.68 -1.92
C HIS A 647 -0.20 -23.70 -2.84
N ASP A 648 0.56 -24.65 -2.30
CA ASP A 648 1.15 -25.76 -3.07
C ASP A 648 0.08 -26.55 -3.87
N GLU A 649 -1.06 -26.87 -3.26
CA GLU A 649 -2.15 -27.60 -3.93
C GLU A 649 -2.83 -26.80 -5.04
N ILE A 650 -3.06 -25.51 -4.82
CA ILE A 650 -3.63 -24.61 -5.83
C ILE A 650 -2.68 -24.50 -7.02
N VAL A 651 -1.39 -24.29 -6.75
CA VAL A 651 -0.34 -24.16 -7.79
C VAL A 651 -0.20 -25.45 -8.58
N SER A 652 -0.08 -26.59 -7.90
CA SER A 652 0.03 -27.90 -8.54
C SER A 652 -1.17 -28.21 -9.44
N THR A 653 -2.39 -27.90 -9.00
CA THR A 653 -3.60 -28.10 -9.82
C THR A 653 -3.61 -27.19 -11.03
N TRP A 654 -3.21 -25.93 -10.85
CA TRP A 654 -3.12 -24.94 -11.91
C TRP A 654 -2.08 -25.33 -12.97
N GLN A 655 -0.86 -25.70 -12.56
CA GLN A 655 0.20 -26.19 -13.46
C GLN A 655 -0.26 -27.42 -14.27
N ARG A 656 -1.07 -28.30 -13.67
CA ARG A 656 -1.67 -29.46 -14.33
C ARG A 656 -2.87 -29.14 -15.23
N LYS A 657 -3.24 -27.86 -15.40
CA LYS A 657 -4.41 -27.37 -16.16
C LYS A 657 -5.74 -27.96 -15.70
N LYS A 658 -5.84 -28.33 -14.42
CA LYS A 658 -7.05 -28.92 -13.80
C LYS A 658 -7.90 -27.89 -13.02
N PHE A 659 -7.50 -26.62 -13.01
CA PHE A 659 -8.23 -25.56 -12.30
C PHE A 659 -9.53 -25.20 -13.05
N PRO A 660 -10.68 -25.05 -12.38
CA PRO A 660 -11.96 -24.79 -13.05
C PRO A 660 -12.00 -23.49 -13.87
N LYS A 661 -12.45 -23.59 -15.13
CA LYS A 661 -12.65 -22.41 -15.99
C LYS A 661 -13.83 -21.54 -15.56
N LYS A 662 -14.96 -22.15 -15.17
CA LYS A 662 -16.20 -21.43 -14.78
C LYS A 662 -16.05 -20.78 -13.39
N GLU A 663 -16.30 -19.47 -13.31
CA GLU A 663 -16.14 -18.67 -12.08
C GLU A 663 -16.94 -19.23 -10.88
N LYS A 664 -18.21 -19.62 -11.09
CA LYS A 664 -19.07 -20.21 -10.05
C LYS A 664 -18.47 -21.48 -9.41
N LEU A 665 -17.70 -22.27 -10.17
CA LEU A 665 -17.07 -23.50 -9.69
C LEU A 665 -15.73 -23.26 -8.99
N ARG A 666 -15.09 -22.09 -9.20
CA ARG A 666 -13.78 -21.77 -8.62
C ARG A 666 -13.84 -21.64 -7.10
N LEU A 667 -14.91 -21.05 -6.55
CA LEU A 667 -15.07 -20.92 -5.10
C LEU A 667 -15.24 -22.29 -4.44
N GLN A 668 -16.14 -23.13 -4.96
CA GLN A 668 -16.35 -24.50 -4.46
C GLN A 668 -15.06 -25.32 -4.52
N PHE A 669 -14.32 -25.23 -5.63
CA PHE A 669 -13.04 -25.89 -5.77
C PHE A 669 -12.00 -25.40 -4.74
N ARG A 670 -11.88 -24.08 -4.53
CA ARG A 670 -10.97 -23.51 -3.53
C ARG A 670 -11.32 -23.94 -2.12
N LEU A 671 -12.61 -23.94 -1.76
CA LEU A 671 -13.09 -24.43 -0.47
C LEU A 671 -12.79 -25.92 -0.29
N LYS A 672 -13.02 -26.74 -1.32
CA LYS A 672 -12.68 -28.18 -1.31
C LYS A 672 -11.19 -28.41 -1.08
N LYS A 673 -10.32 -27.70 -1.80
CA LYS A 673 -8.87 -27.79 -1.61
C LYS A 673 -8.44 -27.32 -0.23
N ALA A 674 -9.03 -26.23 0.26
CA ALA A 674 -8.80 -25.75 1.61
C ALA A 674 -9.17 -26.83 2.65
N TYR A 675 -10.32 -27.49 2.48
CA TYR A 675 -10.80 -28.56 3.35
C TYR A 675 -9.88 -29.79 3.33
N GLU A 676 -9.47 -30.27 2.14
CA GLU A 676 -8.56 -31.40 2.00
C GLU A 676 -7.24 -31.16 2.77
N VAL A 677 -6.66 -29.96 2.64
CA VAL A 677 -5.44 -29.57 3.35
C VAL A 677 -5.70 -29.43 4.85
N PHE A 678 -6.80 -28.78 5.23
CA PHE A 678 -7.18 -28.61 6.63
C PHE A 678 -7.32 -29.96 7.33
N VAL A 679 -8.07 -30.92 6.77
CA VAL A 679 -8.25 -32.25 7.36
C VAL A 679 -6.92 -33.00 7.49
N LYS A 680 -6.06 -32.91 6.46
CA LYS A 680 -4.74 -33.55 6.48
C LYS A 680 -3.87 -33.03 7.63
N LEU A 681 -3.95 -31.73 7.93
CA LEU A 681 -3.05 -31.05 8.87
C LEU A 681 -3.69 -30.74 10.23
N ARG A 682 -5.01 -30.89 10.39
CA ARG A 682 -5.76 -30.56 11.63
C ARG A 682 -5.21 -31.27 12.86
N LYS A 683 -4.71 -32.50 12.68
CA LYS A 683 -4.15 -33.33 13.76
C LYS A 683 -2.67 -33.04 14.07
N THR A 684 -2.02 -32.12 13.35
CA THR A 684 -0.68 -31.70 13.71
C THR A 684 -0.70 -30.99 15.06
N ARG A 685 0.40 -31.08 15.81
CA ARG A 685 0.48 -30.52 17.18
C ARG A 685 0.15 -29.03 17.21
N ILE A 686 0.78 -28.24 16.33
CA ILE A 686 0.63 -26.78 16.28
C ILE A 686 -0.83 -26.40 16.03
N ILE A 687 -1.46 -27.02 15.03
CA ILE A 687 -2.84 -26.72 14.63
C ILE A 687 -3.84 -27.16 15.70
N SER A 688 -3.66 -28.35 16.28
CA SER A 688 -4.53 -28.84 17.35
C SER A 688 -4.41 -28.00 18.63
N GLU A 689 -3.21 -27.53 18.98
CA GLU A 689 -3.01 -26.61 20.10
C GLU A 689 -3.66 -25.25 19.82
N TYR A 690 -3.47 -24.70 18.62
CA TYR A 690 -4.10 -23.45 18.21
C TYR A 690 -5.63 -23.53 18.17
N GLU A 691 -6.20 -24.62 17.65
CA GLU A 691 -7.65 -24.88 17.67
C GLU A 691 -8.21 -24.85 19.10
N LYS A 692 -7.51 -25.47 20.06
CA LYS A 692 -7.88 -25.43 21.47
C LYS A 692 -7.82 -24.02 22.05
N GLU A 693 -6.79 -23.25 21.74
CA GLU A 693 -6.68 -21.85 22.19
C GLU A 693 -7.80 -20.98 21.63
N LEU A 694 -8.10 -21.10 20.34
CA LEU A 694 -9.24 -20.41 19.70
C LEU A 694 -10.56 -20.77 20.39
N HIS A 695 -10.80 -22.06 20.68
CA HIS A 695 -12.04 -22.51 21.31
C HIS A 695 -12.28 -21.90 22.69
N LYS A 696 -11.23 -21.61 23.48
CA LYS A 696 -11.37 -20.93 24.79
C LYS A 696 -12.08 -19.58 24.65
N ASN A 697 -11.82 -18.90 23.54
CA ASN A 697 -12.36 -17.58 23.23
C ASN A 697 -13.48 -17.61 22.19
N GLN A 698 -14.06 -18.78 21.91
CA GLN A 698 -15.11 -18.97 20.90
C GLN A 698 -14.68 -18.62 19.46
N GLY A 699 -13.38 -18.62 19.18
CA GLY A 699 -12.85 -18.47 17.83
C GLY A 699 -13.09 -19.71 16.96
N ASP A 700 -12.95 -19.52 15.65
CA ASP A 700 -13.20 -20.54 14.64
C ASP A 700 -11.96 -20.71 13.76
N ILE A 701 -11.32 -21.89 13.86
CA ILE A 701 -10.08 -22.18 13.13
C ILE A 701 -10.31 -22.27 11.61
N TRP A 702 -11.46 -22.79 11.19
CA TRP A 702 -11.79 -22.93 9.78
C TRP A 702 -11.94 -21.55 9.15
N MET A 703 -12.65 -20.66 9.84
CA MET A 703 -12.80 -19.28 9.42
C MET A 703 -11.48 -18.50 9.42
N SER A 704 -10.68 -18.65 10.49
CA SER A 704 -9.33 -18.05 10.57
C SER A 704 -8.49 -18.47 9.36
N TYR A 705 -8.54 -19.75 9.00
CA TYR A 705 -7.85 -20.30 7.84
C TYR A 705 -8.39 -19.79 6.50
N LEU A 706 -9.71 -19.68 6.34
CA LEU A 706 -10.33 -19.13 5.13
C LEU A 706 -9.97 -17.67 4.90
N LEU A 707 -9.90 -16.86 5.96
CA LEU A 707 -9.50 -15.45 5.89
C LEU A 707 -8.07 -15.28 5.37
N VAL A 708 -7.13 -16.12 5.78
CA VAL A 708 -5.72 -16.04 5.35
C VAL A 708 -5.41 -16.84 4.06
N THR A 709 -6.40 -17.50 3.47
CA THR A 709 -6.25 -18.27 2.21
C THR A 709 -7.27 -17.91 1.14
N VAL A 710 -8.45 -18.54 1.16
CA VAL A 710 -9.48 -18.44 0.11
C VAL A 710 -9.99 -17.01 -0.06
N PHE A 711 -10.08 -16.27 1.06
CA PHE A 711 -10.62 -14.91 1.12
C PHE A 711 -9.58 -13.83 1.43
N ARG A 712 -8.29 -14.18 1.52
CA ARG A 712 -7.21 -13.21 1.80
C ARG A 712 -7.25 -11.99 0.88
N GLU A 713 -7.59 -12.25 -0.37
CA GLU A 713 -7.65 -11.26 -1.42
C GLU A 713 -9.08 -10.71 -1.62
N SER A 714 -10.10 -11.19 -0.90
CA SER A 714 -11.49 -10.76 -1.13
C SER A 714 -11.78 -9.38 -0.53
N PRO A 715 -12.66 -8.57 -1.14
CA PRO A 715 -13.00 -7.26 -0.62
C PRO A 715 -13.68 -7.36 0.76
N PRO A 716 -13.59 -6.32 1.62
CA PRO A 716 -14.15 -6.31 2.97
C PRO A 716 -15.64 -6.63 2.99
N SER A 717 -16.43 -6.17 2.02
CA SER A 717 -17.85 -6.51 1.93
C SER A 717 -18.10 -8.02 1.85
N ILE A 718 -17.28 -8.73 1.08
CA ILE A 718 -17.39 -10.19 0.92
C ILE A 718 -16.85 -10.91 2.17
N ARG A 719 -15.75 -10.44 2.77
CA ARG A 719 -15.22 -10.98 4.03
C ARG A 719 -16.21 -10.78 5.19
N ASN A 720 -16.73 -9.57 5.39
CA ASN A 720 -17.77 -9.24 6.37
C ASN A 720 -19.04 -10.05 6.13
N GLY A 721 -19.51 -10.13 4.88
CA GLY A 721 -20.68 -10.91 4.50
C GLY A 721 -20.53 -12.41 4.81
N MET A 722 -19.35 -12.97 4.53
CA MET A 722 -19.01 -14.35 4.90
C MET A 722 -19.01 -14.54 6.42
N ILE A 723 -18.32 -13.66 7.17
CA ILE A 723 -18.25 -13.73 8.64
C ILE A 723 -19.66 -13.66 9.25
N LYS A 724 -20.49 -12.70 8.81
CA LYS A 724 -21.88 -12.57 9.24
C LYS A 724 -22.66 -13.86 8.94
N ALA A 725 -22.60 -14.36 7.71
CA ALA A 725 -23.33 -15.57 7.32
C ALA A 725 -22.97 -16.80 8.16
N PHE A 726 -21.69 -17.00 8.50
CA PHE A 726 -21.29 -18.12 9.35
C PHE A 726 -21.67 -17.93 10.82
N LEU A 727 -21.55 -16.73 11.37
CA LEU A 727 -21.96 -16.44 12.74
C LEU A 727 -23.50 -16.53 12.90
N ASP A 728 -24.25 -16.10 11.89
CA ASP A 728 -25.71 -16.22 11.85
C ASP A 728 -26.16 -17.67 11.69
N LEU A 729 -25.42 -18.48 10.91
CA LEU A 729 -25.66 -19.92 10.81
C LEU A 729 -25.51 -20.59 12.19
N LEU A 730 -24.40 -20.33 12.90
CA LEU A 730 -24.18 -20.89 14.24
C LEU A 730 -25.26 -20.43 15.22
N THR A 731 -25.67 -19.15 15.14
CA THR A 731 -26.76 -18.60 15.95
C THR A 731 -28.08 -19.34 15.66
N SER A 732 -28.46 -19.47 14.39
CA SER A 732 -29.70 -20.14 13.97
C SER A 732 -29.72 -21.63 14.37
N ILE A 733 -28.60 -22.34 14.24
CA ILE A 733 -28.47 -23.73 14.70
C ILE A 733 -28.71 -23.85 16.21
N ASN A 734 -28.32 -22.85 17.00
CA ASN A 734 -28.34 -22.91 18.47
C ASN A 734 -29.58 -22.28 19.13
N GLU A 735 -30.21 -21.26 18.51
CA GLU A 735 -31.33 -20.50 19.10
C GLU A 735 -32.63 -21.31 19.25
N GLU A 736 -32.80 -22.37 18.46
CA GLU A 736 -34.00 -23.22 18.54
C GLU A 736 -34.13 -24.06 19.81
N LYS A 737 -33.11 -24.07 20.68
CA LYS A 737 -33.22 -24.67 22.02
C LYS A 737 -34.12 -23.86 22.97
N ASN A 738 -34.32 -22.55 22.72
CA ASN A 738 -34.84 -21.62 23.74
C ASN A 738 -36.26 -21.06 23.51
N ASN A 739 -36.87 -21.24 22.33
CA ASN A 739 -38.18 -20.62 22.03
C ASN A 739 -39.37 -21.61 21.92
N GLN A 740 -39.17 -22.93 22.07
CA GLN A 740 -40.27 -23.92 21.97
C GLN A 740 -40.23 -25.02 23.03
N ILE A 741 -39.80 -24.72 24.25
CA ILE A 741 -40.13 -25.56 25.43
C ILE A 741 -41.55 -25.19 25.88
N ARG A 742 -42.57 -25.58 25.10
CA ARG A 742 -43.92 -25.77 25.68
C ARG A 742 -44.44 -27.19 25.46
N GLU A 743 -44.02 -27.91 24.44
CA GLU A 743 -44.51 -29.28 24.20
C GLU A 743 -43.49 -30.17 23.47
N GLY A 744 -42.33 -30.46 24.08
CA GLY A 744 -41.54 -31.69 23.82
C GLY A 744 -41.12 -32.10 22.39
N GLN A 745 -41.40 -31.34 21.34
CA GLN A 745 -41.07 -31.65 19.95
C GLN A 745 -40.36 -30.48 19.31
N ILE A 746 -39.10 -30.70 18.92
CA ILE A 746 -38.37 -29.80 18.03
C ILE A 746 -39.17 -29.77 16.73
N ASN A 747 -39.61 -28.59 16.26
CA ASN A 747 -40.34 -28.47 15.00
C ASN A 747 -39.38 -28.55 13.80
N ILE A 748 -38.69 -29.70 13.69
CA ILE A 748 -37.74 -30.09 12.65
C ILE A 748 -38.29 -29.82 11.23
N PRO A 749 -39.60 -30.02 10.92
CA PRO A 749 -40.15 -29.68 9.60
C PRO A 749 -40.05 -28.19 9.24
N THR A 750 -40.23 -27.30 10.21
CA THR A 750 -40.15 -25.85 9.99
C THR A 750 -38.70 -25.43 9.73
N LEU A 751 -37.77 -25.96 10.55
CA LEU A 751 -36.34 -25.73 10.38
C LEU A 751 -35.82 -26.32 9.07
N ALA A 752 -36.23 -27.55 8.74
CA ALA A 752 -35.94 -28.21 7.47
C ALA A 752 -36.45 -27.38 6.29
N SER A 753 -37.68 -26.88 6.31
CA SER A 753 -38.22 -26.05 5.22
C SER A 753 -37.42 -24.75 4.99
N GLN A 754 -36.91 -24.12 6.06
CA GLN A 754 -36.09 -22.91 5.97
C GLN A 754 -34.70 -23.20 5.41
N TYR A 755 -34.04 -24.27 5.86
CA TYR A 755 -32.72 -24.66 5.38
C TYR A 755 -32.75 -25.32 4.00
N GLU A 756 -33.82 -26.04 3.66
CA GLU A 756 -34.03 -26.68 2.36
C GLU A 756 -34.30 -25.62 1.29
N ALA A 757 -35.26 -24.70 1.51
CA ALA A 757 -35.60 -23.65 0.57
C ALA A 757 -34.44 -22.66 0.31
N ARG A 758 -33.58 -22.45 1.31
CA ARG A 758 -32.51 -21.46 1.24
C ARG A 758 -31.14 -22.05 0.88
N TYR A 759 -30.87 -23.31 1.26
CA TYR A 759 -29.52 -23.90 1.16
C TYR A 759 -29.48 -25.37 0.71
N GLY A 760 -30.63 -26.00 0.42
CA GLY A 760 -30.69 -27.38 -0.06
C GLY A 760 -30.29 -28.46 0.96
N LEU A 761 -30.39 -28.14 2.25
CA LEU A 761 -30.27 -29.13 3.33
C LEU A 761 -31.56 -29.95 3.42
N SER A 762 -31.48 -31.26 3.17
CA SER A 762 -32.61 -32.16 3.35
C SER A 762 -33.02 -32.25 4.82
N GLY A 763 -34.29 -32.58 5.10
CA GLY A 763 -34.77 -32.79 6.47
C GLY A 763 -33.93 -33.81 7.26
N GLU A 764 -33.44 -34.86 6.60
CA GLU A 764 -32.52 -35.85 7.19
C GLU A 764 -31.20 -35.20 7.67
N ARG A 765 -30.56 -34.37 6.84
CA ARG A 765 -29.31 -33.70 7.20
C ARG A 765 -29.51 -32.71 8.34
N VAL A 766 -30.63 -31.99 8.35
CA VAL A 766 -30.99 -31.07 9.44
C VAL A 766 -31.18 -31.85 10.74
N GLN A 767 -31.88 -32.99 10.69
CA GLN A 767 -32.07 -33.86 11.84
C GLN A 767 -30.72 -34.32 12.43
N THR A 768 -29.81 -34.84 11.59
CA THR A 768 -28.48 -35.28 12.06
C THR A 768 -27.67 -34.14 12.67
N LEU A 769 -27.76 -32.93 12.09
CA LEU A 769 -27.08 -31.74 12.62
C LEU A 769 -27.58 -31.37 14.03
N ILE A 770 -28.89 -31.42 14.24
CA ILE A 770 -29.52 -31.15 15.54
C ILE A 770 -29.16 -32.23 16.56
N GLU A 771 -29.14 -33.49 16.17
CA GLU A 771 -28.69 -34.59 17.02
C GLU A 771 -27.22 -34.44 17.43
N TYR A 772 -26.34 -34.08 16.49
CA TYR A 772 -24.94 -33.81 16.78
C TYR A 772 -24.79 -32.64 17.77
N ARG A 773 -25.51 -31.53 17.56
CA ARG A 773 -25.55 -30.38 18.49
C ARG A 773 -25.96 -30.80 19.89
N ASN A 774 -27.03 -31.60 20.01
CA ASN A 774 -27.58 -32.02 21.31
C ASN A 774 -26.66 -32.99 22.06
N LYS A 775 -25.74 -33.68 21.37
CA LYS A 775 -24.73 -34.56 21.96
C LYS A 775 -23.50 -33.80 22.51
N GLN A 776 -23.32 -32.52 22.15
CA GLN A 776 -22.22 -31.71 22.68
C GLN A 776 -22.46 -31.34 24.15
N ASP A 777 -21.41 -31.25 24.96
CA ASP A 777 -21.50 -30.95 26.39
C ASP A 777 -22.22 -29.62 26.69
N THR A 778 -22.02 -28.62 25.82
CA THR A 778 -22.67 -27.30 25.93
C THR A 778 -24.09 -27.30 25.31
N GLY A 779 -24.46 -28.37 24.61
CA GLY A 779 -25.65 -28.46 23.77
C GLY A 779 -25.68 -27.42 22.64
N THR A 780 -24.50 -26.96 22.19
CA THR A 780 -24.33 -25.96 21.14
C THR A 780 -23.20 -26.34 20.19
N ILE A 781 -23.32 -25.95 18.92
CA ILE A 781 -22.22 -25.95 17.95
C ILE A 781 -21.55 -24.59 18.05
N THR A 782 -20.26 -24.54 18.39
CA THR A 782 -19.54 -23.29 18.67
C THR A 782 -18.70 -22.81 17.51
N ASN A 783 -18.43 -23.67 16.51
CA ASN A 783 -17.65 -23.32 15.32
C ASN A 783 -18.08 -24.13 14.09
N ILE A 784 -17.72 -23.64 12.91
CA ILE A 784 -18.01 -24.28 11.62
C ILE A 784 -17.23 -25.58 11.43
N SER A 785 -16.01 -25.69 11.99
CA SER A 785 -15.20 -26.91 11.85
C SER A 785 -15.86 -28.17 12.46
N GLN A 786 -16.75 -28.02 13.45
CA GLN A 786 -17.55 -29.12 13.99
C GLN A 786 -18.52 -29.72 12.96
N LEU A 787 -18.95 -28.96 11.95
CA LEU A 787 -19.82 -29.49 10.88
C LEU A 787 -19.09 -30.55 10.03
N PHE A 788 -17.77 -30.54 10.00
CA PHE A 788 -16.96 -31.55 9.31
C PHE A 788 -16.92 -32.90 10.04
N GLU A 789 -17.46 -32.98 11.26
CA GLU A 789 -17.53 -34.22 12.03
C GLU A 789 -18.83 -35.00 11.76
N ILE A 790 -19.71 -34.46 10.90
CA ILE A 790 -21.02 -35.01 10.57
C ILE A 790 -20.94 -35.69 9.18
N PRO A 791 -20.86 -37.04 9.10
CA PRO A 791 -20.56 -37.74 7.85
C PRO A 791 -21.51 -37.44 6.69
N ILE A 792 -22.82 -37.36 6.94
CA ILE A 792 -23.84 -37.09 5.90
C ILE A 792 -23.69 -35.71 5.25
N LEU A 793 -23.01 -34.76 5.92
CA LEU A 793 -22.70 -33.46 5.34
C LEU A 793 -21.50 -33.55 4.38
N LEU A 794 -20.60 -34.52 4.53
CA LEU A 794 -19.40 -34.68 3.71
C LEU A 794 -19.66 -35.39 2.37
N GLU A 795 -20.80 -36.09 2.25
CA GLU A 795 -21.13 -36.88 1.05
C GLU A 795 -21.16 -36.04 -0.23
N ASN A 796 -20.51 -36.56 -1.29
CA ASN A 796 -20.49 -35.94 -2.62
C ASN A 796 -20.13 -34.45 -2.59
N ASP A 797 -19.19 -34.03 -1.72
CA ASP A 797 -18.80 -32.63 -1.51
C ASP A 797 -19.97 -31.68 -1.12
N PHE A 798 -21.04 -32.21 -0.52
CA PHE A 798 -22.24 -31.42 -0.19
C PHE A 798 -21.92 -30.23 0.72
N ILE A 799 -21.16 -30.44 1.80
CA ILE A 799 -20.77 -29.37 2.72
C ILE A 799 -20.05 -28.23 2.00
N MET A 800 -19.22 -28.51 0.99
CA MET A 800 -18.53 -27.45 0.24
C MET A 800 -19.50 -26.65 -0.63
N ARG A 801 -20.51 -27.30 -1.22
CA ARG A 801 -21.60 -26.61 -1.91
C ARG A 801 -22.42 -25.76 -0.95
N PHE A 802 -22.79 -26.32 0.20
CA PHE A 802 -23.55 -25.63 1.25
C PHE A 802 -22.81 -24.39 1.75
N LEU A 803 -21.55 -24.53 2.19
CA LEU A 803 -20.73 -23.41 2.66
C LEU A 803 -20.51 -22.36 1.56
N SER A 804 -20.32 -22.79 0.30
CA SER A 804 -20.19 -21.86 -0.84
C SER A 804 -21.47 -21.04 -1.09
N ALA A 805 -22.64 -21.60 -0.80
CA ALA A 805 -23.93 -20.95 -1.01
C ALA A 805 -24.27 -19.92 0.09
N LEU A 806 -23.66 -20.04 1.28
CA LEU A 806 -23.80 -19.06 2.35
C LEU A 806 -23.08 -17.75 2.04
N ILE A 807 -21.99 -17.82 1.28
CA ILE A 807 -21.16 -16.65 0.97
C ILE A 807 -21.92 -15.75 -0.02
N PRO A 808 -22.26 -14.51 0.37
CA PRO A 808 -23.05 -13.63 -0.47
C PRO A 808 -22.23 -13.17 -1.67
N THR A 809 -22.90 -13.07 -2.82
CA THR A 809 -22.35 -12.42 -4.01
C THR A 809 -22.43 -10.90 -3.86
N LYS A 810 -21.54 -10.16 -4.56
CA LYS A 810 -21.60 -8.69 -4.60
C LYS A 810 -23.00 -8.17 -4.98
N LYS A 811 -23.67 -8.84 -5.92
CA LYS A 811 -25.05 -8.51 -6.34
C LYS A 811 -26.09 -8.71 -5.23
N GLN A 812 -25.91 -9.71 -4.36
CA GLN A 812 -26.81 -9.92 -3.22
C GLN A 812 -26.60 -8.84 -2.15
N LEU A 813 -25.35 -8.48 -1.87
CA LEU A 813 -25.02 -7.41 -0.93
C LEU A 813 -25.51 -6.03 -1.43
N GLN A 814 -25.39 -5.74 -2.73
CA GLN A 814 -25.96 -4.53 -3.34
C GLN A 814 -27.47 -4.43 -3.16
N LYS A 815 -28.19 -5.56 -3.30
CA LYS A 815 -29.65 -5.59 -3.10
C LYS A 815 -30.06 -5.44 -1.63
N ALA A 816 -29.13 -5.67 -0.71
CA ALA A 816 -29.34 -5.54 0.73
C ALA A 816 -28.90 -4.17 1.25
N ASP A 817 -28.53 -3.24 0.36
CA ASP A 817 -27.99 -1.92 0.69
C ASP A 817 -26.82 -2.00 1.69
N ASP A 818 -25.89 -2.95 1.47
CA ASP A 818 -24.70 -3.09 2.31
C ASP A 818 -23.78 -1.88 2.14
N VAL A 819 -23.52 -1.18 3.26
CA VAL A 819 -22.73 0.05 3.30
C VAL A 819 -21.33 -0.16 2.72
N LEU A 820 -20.68 -1.30 3.01
CA LEU A 820 -19.34 -1.57 2.48
C LEU A 820 -19.38 -1.71 0.97
N VAL A 821 -20.43 -2.29 0.38
CA VAL A 821 -20.54 -2.41 -1.08
C VAL A 821 -20.85 -1.09 -1.75
N GLU A 822 -21.70 -0.26 -1.15
CA GLU A 822 -21.99 1.08 -1.65
C GLU A 822 -20.71 1.90 -1.74
N VAL A 823 -19.95 1.91 -0.64
CA VAL A 823 -18.68 2.63 -0.56
C VAL A 823 -17.63 2.01 -1.48
N GLU A 824 -17.53 0.68 -1.55
CA GLU A 824 -16.69 -0.03 -2.52
C GLU A 824 -17.04 0.30 -3.98
N THR A 825 -18.29 0.66 -4.27
CA THR A 825 -18.69 0.99 -5.64
C THR A 825 -18.45 2.47 -5.95
N LYS A 826 -18.53 3.33 -4.94
CA LYS A 826 -18.38 4.78 -5.08
C LYS A 826 -16.93 5.27 -4.96
N PHE A 827 -16.14 4.65 -4.09
CA PHE A 827 -14.84 5.19 -3.65
C PHE A 827 -13.65 4.23 -3.88
N VAL A 828 -13.90 2.94 -4.14
CA VAL A 828 -12.82 1.98 -4.39
C VAL A 828 -12.52 1.89 -5.88
N ARG A 829 -11.36 2.42 -6.25
CA ARG A 829 -10.69 2.13 -7.52
C ARG A 829 -9.89 0.82 -7.41
N PRO A 830 -9.38 0.23 -8.51
CA PRO A 830 -8.58 -1.00 -8.43
C PRO A 830 -7.38 -0.86 -7.49
N THR A 831 -7.20 -1.74 -6.49
CA THR A 831 -6.13 -1.59 -5.47
C THR A 831 -5.37 -2.88 -5.15
N SER A 832 -4.26 -2.71 -4.41
CA SER A 832 -3.34 -3.74 -3.92
C SER A 832 -3.34 -3.93 -2.39
N LEU A 833 -4.12 -3.16 -1.64
CA LEU A 833 -4.28 -3.23 -0.18
C LEU A 833 -5.77 -3.23 0.21
N THR A 834 -6.08 -3.51 1.48
CA THR A 834 -7.46 -3.62 1.94
C THR A 834 -8.19 -2.29 1.73
N ILE A 835 -9.36 -2.41 1.11
CA ILE A 835 -10.31 -1.32 0.85
C ILE A 835 -10.61 -0.48 2.12
N GLU A 836 -10.49 -1.08 3.29
CA GLU A 836 -10.70 -0.48 4.61
C GLU A 836 -9.80 0.76 4.86
N GLU A 837 -8.51 0.67 4.56
CA GLU A 837 -7.56 1.75 4.84
C GLU A 837 -7.74 2.93 3.87
N GLN A 838 -8.06 2.62 2.61
CA GLN A 838 -8.25 3.60 1.56
C GLN A 838 -9.44 4.51 1.86
N ILE A 839 -10.54 3.93 2.32
CA ILE A 839 -11.77 4.70 2.53
C ILE A 839 -11.65 5.57 3.78
N ILE A 840 -11.21 5.03 4.94
CA ILE A 840 -11.04 5.83 6.17
C ILE A 840 -10.12 7.03 5.91
N HIS A 841 -9.09 6.84 5.09
CA HIS A 841 -8.13 7.89 4.79
C HIS A 841 -8.70 8.97 3.87
N GLN A 842 -9.33 8.58 2.75
CA GLN A 842 -9.94 9.53 1.81
C GLN A 842 -11.04 10.37 2.48
N GLU A 843 -11.78 9.76 3.39
CA GLU A 843 -12.84 10.43 4.12
C GLU A 843 -12.30 11.42 5.17
N LYS A 844 -11.31 11.03 5.98
CA LYS A 844 -10.64 11.94 6.94
C LYS A 844 -9.92 13.11 6.27
N GLN A 845 -9.36 12.88 5.08
CA GLN A 845 -8.78 13.95 4.28
C GLN A 845 -9.85 14.97 3.87
N ARG A 846 -10.98 14.51 3.34
CA ARG A 846 -12.12 15.37 2.96
C ARG A 846 -12.63 16.19 4.15
N GLU A 847 -12.70 15.61 5.34
CA GLU A 847 -13.08 16.35 6.57
C GLU A 847 -12.08 17.47 6.92
N LYS A 848 -10.77 17.17 6.93
CA LYS A 848 -9.72 18.15 7.24
C LYS A 848 -9.79 19.34 6.27
N ILE A 849 -9.95 19.03 4.99
CA ILE A 849 -10.09 19.98 3.89
C ILE A 849 -11.31 20.90 4.08
N GLN A 850 -12.47 20.32 4.41
CA GLN A 850 -13.70 21.08 4.60
C GLN A 850 -13.65 21.98 5.84
N GLN A 851 -12.98 21.53 6.91
CA GLN A 851 -12.74 22.34 8.11
C GLN A 851 -11.84 23.55 7.82
N GLU A 852 -10.83 23.40 6.97
CA GLU A 852 -9.90 24.47 6.59
C GLU A 852 -10.57 25.53 5.69
N GLN A 853 -11.48 25.14 4.79
CA GLN A 853 -12.07 26.03 3.78
C GLN A 853 -13.33 26.80 4.18
N HIS A 854 -13.93 26.55 5.35
CA HIS A 854 -15.15 27.23 5.82
C HIS A 854 -16.35 27.16 4.83
N ASN A 855 -16.36 26.19 3.91
CA ASN A 855 -17.46 25.96 2.98
C ASN A 855 -18.63 25.22 3.67
N VAL A 856 -19.86 25.54 3.25
CA VAL A 856 -21.10 24.99 3.82
C VAL A 856 -21.12 23.46 3.63
N LEU A 857 -21.20 22.73 4.74
CA LEU A 857 -21.26 21.27 4.85
C LEU A 857 -22.28 20.64 3.88
N ASP A 858 -21.86 19.71 3.02
CA ASP A 858 -22.75 18.68 2.49
C ASP A 858 -22.99 17.63 3.58
N TYR A 859 -24.06 17.85 4.33
CA TYR A 859 -24.49 17.00 5.45
C TYR A 859 -24.64 15.51 5.07
N ASN A 860 -24.92 15.17 3.82
CA ASN A 860 -25.09 13.78 3.39
C ASN A 860 -23.75 13.04 3.28
N LEU A 861 -22.67 13.75 2.94
CA LEU A 861 -21.34 13.16 2.79
C LEU A 861 -20.73 12.85 4.15
N GLU A 862 -20.79 13.78 5.11
CA GLU A 862 -20.28 13.59 6.47
C GLU A 862 -20.99 12.45 7.22
N GLN A 863 -22.30 12.28 6.99
CA GLN A 863 -23.06 11.13 7.51
C GLN A 863 -22.61 9.80 6.89
N GLY A 864 -22.26 9.78 5.61
CA GLY A 864 -21.72 8.59 4.93
C GLY A 864 -20.38 8.14 5.53
N ILE A 865 -19.50 9.09 5.85
CA ILE A 865 -18.15 8.86 6.38
C ILE A 865 -18.18 8.16 7.74
N PHE A 866 -18.89 8.76 8.70
CA PHE A 866 -18.93 8.17 10.05
C PHE A 866 -19.67 6.83 10.07
N LEU A 867 -20.68 6.66 9.21
CA LEU A 867 -21.35 5.38 9.06
C LEU A 867 -20.41 4.32 8.49
N PHE A 868 -19.56 4.68 7.53
CA PHE A 868 -18.53 3.80 7.01
C PHE A 868 -17.48 3.47 8.08
N GLU A 869 -16.91 4.47 8.77
CA GLU A 869 -15.96 4.25 9.86
C GLU A 869 -16.56 3.38 10.97
N ALA A 870 -17.87 3.50 11.23
CA ALA A 870 -18.55 2.60 12.14
C ALA A 870 -18.62 1.16 11.62
N GLU A 871 -19.04 0.96 10.36
CA GLU A 871 -19.18 -0.40 9.80
C GLU A 871 -17.83 -1.10 9.61
N ILE A 872 -16.76 -0.36 9.30
CA ILE A 872 -15.40 -0.92 9.14
C ILE A 872 -14.84 -1.39 10.49
N ASN A 873 -15.00 -0.59 11.54
CA ASN A 873 -14.60 -0.98 12.89
C ASN A 873 -15.48 -2.13 13.42
N ALA A 874 -16.78 -2.14 13.09
CA ALA A 874 -17.65 -3.26 13.41
C ALA A 874 -17.25 -4.54 12.65
N TYR A 875 -16.84 -4.44 11.39
CA TYR A 875 -16.26 -5.54 10.63
C TYR A 875 -15.01 -6.10 11.32
N HIS A 876 -14.04 -5.25 11.67
CA HIS A 876 -12.83 -5.66 12.39
C HIS A 876 -13.15 -6.29 13.75
N ALA A 877 -14.17 -5.80 14.46
CA ALA A 877 -14.61 -6.41 15.70
C ALA A 877 -15.22 -7.82 15.47
N ARG A 878 -15.98 -8.03 14.39
CA ARG A 878 -16.49 -9.38 14.02
C ARG A 878 -15.35 -10.31 13.61
N GLU A 879 -14.39 -9.81 12.87
CA GLU A 879 -13.18 -10.54 12.49
C GLU A 879 -12.41 -10.99 13.74
N LEU A 880 -12.17 -10.09 14.69
CA LEU A 880 -11.49 -10.42 15.94
C LEU A 880 -12.24 -11.46 16.79
N ILE A 881 -13.57 -11.51 16.75
CA ILE A 881 -14.35 -12.59 17.38
C ILE A 881 -13.99 -13.94 16.76
N VAL A 882 -14.04 -14.02 15.43
CA VAL A 882 -13.73 -15.23 14.67
C VAL A 882 -12.29 -15.68 14.89
N LEU A 883 -11.38 -14.73 15.01
CA LEU A 883 -9.97 -14.93 15.32
C LEU A 883 -9.69 -15.24 16.80
N GLY A 884 -10.72 -15.33 17.67
CA GLY A 884 -10.56 -15.70 19.08
C GLY A 884 -9.96 -14.60 19.97
N HIS A 885 -10.18 -13.33 19.63
CA HIS A 885 -9.68 -12.14 20.34
C HIS A 885 -10.80 -11.22 20.85
N PRO A 886 -11.61 -11.66 21.85
CA PRO A 886 -12.77 -10.91 22.33
C PRO A 886 -12.42 -9.53 22.90
N GLY A 887 -11.29 -9.39 23.60
CA GLY A 887 -10.86 -8.08 24.12
C GLY A 887 -10.52 -7.07 23.01
N GLY A 888 -9.98 -7.55 21.88
CA GLY A 888 -9.80 -6.72 20.69
C GLY A 888 -11.13 -6.36 20.03
N ALA A 889 -12.06 -7.31 19.97
CA ALA A 889 -13.40 -7.06 19.43
C ALA A 889 -14.14 -5.97 20.22
N GLU A 890 -14.01 -5.94 21.55
CA GLU A 890 -14.57 -4.88 22.40
C GLU A 890 -13.93 -3.51 22.15
N GLU A 891 -12.61 -3.48 21.91
CA GLU A 891 -11.89 -2.24 21.58
C GLU A 891 -12.37 -1.66 20.23
N TYR A 892 -12.47 -2.48 19.20
CA TYR A 892 -12.94 -2.05 17.87
C TYR A 892 -14.43 -1.74 17.86
N LEU A 893 -15.25 -2.46 18.63
CA LEU A 893 -16.64 -2.06 18.87
C LEU A 893 -16.71 -0.66 19.49
N SER A 894 -15.85 -0.36 20.46
CA SER A 894 -15.83 0.97 21.09
C SER A 894 -15.51 2.06 20.06
N LYS A 895 -14.54 1.83 19.16
CA LYS A 895 -14.23 2.73 18.03
C LYS A 895 -15.41 2.89 17.07
N ALA A 896 -16.11 1.80 16.75
CA ALA A 896 -17.31 1.84 15.92
C ALA A 896 -18.42 2.70 16.56
N ILE A 897 -18.63 2.54 17.86
CA ILE A 897 -19.59 3.33 18.63
C ILE A 897 -19.20 4.80 18.70
N GLU A 898 -17.92 5.13 18.90
CA GLU A 898 -17.42 6.51 18.89
C GLU A 898 -17.65 7.19 17.53
N ALA A 899 -17.45 6.47 16.42
CA ALA A 899 -17.77 6.98 15.09
C ALA A 899 -19.28 7.26 14.93
N LEU A 900 -20.14 6.35 15.38
CA LEU A 900 -21.59 6.58 15.41
C LEU A 900 -21.97 7.76 16.30
N ASP A 901 -21.31 7.96 17.45
CA ASP A 901 -21.60 9.08 18.33
C ASP A 901 -21.24 10.41 17.69
N ARG A 902 -20.08 10.51 17.01
CA ARG A 902 -19.74 11.69 16.19
C ARG A 902 -20.78 11.96 15.11
N MET A 903 -21.26 10.92 14.43
CA MET A 903 -22.32 11.05 13.43
C MET A 903 -23.64 11.57 14.02
N ILE A 904 -24.04 11.01 15.16
CA ILE A 904 -25.27 11.40 15.87
C ILE A 904 -25.20 12.86 16.30
N ASP A 905 -24.04 13.30 16.81
CA ASP A 905 -23.82 14.68 17.27
C ASP A 905 -23.98 15.70 16.14
N LYS A 906 -23.52 15.33 14.95
CA LYS A 906 -23.53 16.21 13.78
C LYS A 906 -24.82 16.12 12.97
N SER A 907 -25.57 15.01 13.04
CA SER A 907 -26.80 14.82 12.26
C SER A 907 -27.96 15.72 12.71
N ILE A 908 -28.83 16.09 11.77
CA ILE A 908 -30.01 16.95 12.02
C ILE A 908 -31.33 16.23 11.68
N GLY A 909 -32.43 16.69 12.27
CA GLY A 909 -33.77 16.17 12.01
C GLY A 909 -34.04 14.86 12.74
N TYR A 910 -34.55 13.85 12.02
CA TYR A 910 -34.90 12.54 12.60
C TYR A 910 -33.75 11.50 12.52
N LEU A 911 -32.71 11.79 11.75
CA LEU A 911 -31.58 10.87 11.52
C LEU A 911 -30.78 10.50 12.79
N PRO A 912 -30.51 11.42 13.74
CA PRO A 912 -29.85 11.06 15.00
C PRO A 912 -30.57 9.91 15.74
N TYR A 913 -31.90 9.91 15.71
CA TYR A 913 -32.72 8.86 16.30
C TYR A 913 -32.54 7.53 15.58
N VAL A 914 -32.54 7.55 14.25
CA VAL A 914 -32.34 6.33 13.44
C VAL A 914 -30.98 5.73 13.71
N TYR A 915 -29.92 6.54 13.71
CA TYR A 915 -28.57 6.04 13.96
C TYR A 915 -28.38 5.50 15.38
N GLN A 916 -28.96 6.16 16.38
CA GLN A 916 -28.92 5.67 17.75
C GLN A 916 -29.73 4.37 17.91
N GLN A 917 -30.95 4.31 17.38
CA GLN A 917 -31.85 3.17 17.56
C GLN A 917 -31.53 1.98 16.66
N LYS A 918 -31.15 2.21 15.41
CA LYS A 918 -30.82 1.17 14.43
C LYS A 918 -29.34 0.81 14.57
N ASN A 919 -28.44 1.67 14.13
CA ASN A 919 -27.01 1.33 14.02
C ASN A 919 -26.35 1.05 15.39
N LYS A 920 -26.40 2.01 16.32
CA LYS A 920 -25.69 1.91 17.62
C LYS A 920 -26.23 0.77 18.48
N VAL A 921 -27.56 0.69 18.60
CA VAL A 921 -28.22 -0.37 19.39
C VAL A 921 -28.11 -1.73 18.71
N ASP A 922 -28.14 -1.85 17.38
CA ASP A 922 -27.94 -3.14 16.70
C ASP A 922 -26.51 -3.65 16.94
N LEU A 923 -25.49 -2.78 16.96
CA LEU A 923 -24.15 -3.20 17.35
C LEU A 923 -24.09 -3.68 18.81
N TYR A 924 -24.67 -2.94 19.76
CA TYR A 924 -24.72 -3.40 21.15
C TYR A 924 -25.46 -4.74 21.31
N LYS A 925 -26.56 -4.92 20.57
CA LYS A 925 -27.34 -6.16 20.54
C LYS A 925 -26.52 -7.31 19.98
N GLU A 926 -25.94 -7.13 18.80
CA GLU A 926 -25.12 -8.12 18.11
C GLU A 926 -23.95 -8.55 18.98
N PHE A 927 -23.11 -7.61 19.40
CA PHE A 927 -21.91 -7.90 20.18
C PHE A 927 -22.22 -8.32 21.61
N GLY A 928 -23.30 -7.81 22.23
CA GLY A 928 -23.76 -8.28 23.53
C GLY A 928 -24.13 -9.76 23.52
N MET A 929 -24.74 -10.24 22.44
CA MET A 929 -25.02 -11.68 22.27
C MET A 929 -23.77 -12.48 21.92
N ARG A 930 -22.94 -12.01 20.98
CA ARG A 930 -21.74 -12.72 20.51
C ARG A 930 -20.66 -12.85 21.58
N LEU A 931 -20.43 -11.79 22.36
CA LEU A 931 -19.48 -11.76 23.46
C LEU A 931 -20.12 -12.21 24.80
N LYS A 932 -21.42 -12.54 24.81
CA LYS A 932 -22.20 -12.88 26.02
C LYS A 932 -22.09 -11.80 27.11
N SER A 933 -22.06 -10.53 26.70
CA SER A 933 -21.88 -9.38 27.59
C SER A 933 -23.22 -8.70 27.90
N ILE A 934 -23.72 -8.93 29.11
CA ILE A 934 -24.89 -8.23 29.66
C ILE A 934 -24.64 -6.72 29.72
N GLU A 935 -23.39 -6.29 29.96
CA GLU A 935 -23.03 -4.87 30.01
C GLU A 935 -23.27 -4.18 28.67
N LEU A 936 -22.89 -4.81 27.55
CA LEU A 936 -23.16 -4.25 26.21
C LEU A 936 -24.67 -4.14 25.94
N LEU A 937 -25.46 -5.15 26.32
CA LEU A 937 -26.92 -5.09 26.20
C LEU A 937 -27.52 -3.96 27.06
N LYS A 938 -27.00 -3.74 28.28
CA LYS A 938 -27.38 -2.62 29.15
C LYS A 938 -27.00 -1.26 28.56
N LYS A 939 -25.84 -1.15 27.89
CA LYS A 939 -25.47 0.05 27.12
C LYS A 939 -26.45 0.32 25.98
N GLY A 940 -26.93 -0.74 25.31
CA GLY A 940 -28.03 -0.64 24.33
C GLY A 940 -29.33 -0.11 24.93
N ILE A 941 -29.75 -0.61 26.10
CA ILE A 941 -30.93 -0.08 26.82
C ILE A 941 -30.72 1.39 27.18
N LYS A 942 -29.54 1.77 27.69
CA LYS A 942 -29.22 3.16 28.01
C LYS A 942 -29.31 4.06 26.78
N ALA A 943 -28.80 3.62 25.63
CA ALA A 943 -28.92 4.37 24.38
C ALA A 943 -30.39 4.53 23.94
N LEU A 944 -31.26 3.55 24.19
CA LEU A 944 -32.69 3.68 23.93
C LEU A 944 -33.41 4.59 24.95
N ASP A 945 -32.98 4.56 26.21
CA ASP A 945 -33.49 5.44 27.27
C ASP A 945 -33.19 6.91 26.98
N GLU A 946 -31.99 7.22 26.45
CA GLU A 946 -31.65 8.55 25.92
C GLU A 946 -32.55 9.00 24.78
N VAL A 947 -33.18 8.07 24.05
CA VAL A 947 -34.18 8.39 23.05
C VAL A 947 -35.55 8.58 23.68
N LEU A 948 -35.98 7.76 24.64
CA LEU A 948 -37.33 7.78 25.20
C LEU A 948 -37.56 8.90 26.22
N ASP A 949 -36.57 9.21 27.04
CA ASP A 949 -36.64 10.22 28.10
C ASP A 949 -36.50 11.63 27.50
N PRO A 950 -37.50 12.53 27.65
CA PRO A 950 -37.47 13.85 27.04
C PRO A 950 -36.27 14.72 27.43
N ASP A 951 -35.82 14.64 28.69
CA ASP A 951 -34.72 15.46 29.21
C ASP A 951 -33.38 14.93 28.72
N LYS A 952 -33.19 13.61 28.75
CA LYS A 952 -31.99 12.97 28.19
C LYS A 952 -31.92 13.13 26.68
N ARG A 953 -33.05 13.03 25.98
CA ARG A 953 -33.17 13.29 24.54
C ARG A 953 -32.70 14.69 24.19
N ARG A 954 -33.19 15.70 24.93
CA ARG A 954 -32.76 17.09 24.74
C ARG A 954 -31.26 17.27 25.00
N LYS A 955 -30.71 16.56 25.98
CA LYS A 955 -29.27 16.60 26.30
C LYS A 955 -28.40 15.87 25.26
N ARG A 956 -28.85 14.74 24.72
CA ARG A 956 -28.11 13.92 23.74
C ARG A 956 -28.11 14.54 22.34
N PHE A 957 -29.25 15.06 21.89
CA PHE A 957 -29.44 15.52 20.51
C PHE A 957 -29.51 17.06 20.37
N GLY A 958 -29.59 17.81 21.48
CA GLY A 958 -29.52 19.27 21.48
C GLY A 958 -30.58 19.95 20.62
N LYS A 959 -30.16 20.98 19.85
CA LYS A 959 -31.01 21.71 18.89
C LYS A 959 -31.24 20.96 17.57
N ASN A 960 -30.54 19.85 17.36
CA ASN A 960 -30.55 19.11 16.10
C ASN A 960 -31.77 18.16 15.99
N ALA A 961 -32.55 18.02 17.06
CA ALA A 961 -33.74 17.17 17.16
C ALA A 961 -34.95 17.72 16.38
N GLY A 962 -35.44 16.96 15.39
CA GLY A 962 -36.72 17.19 14.70
C GLY A 962 -37.91 16.49 15.36
N ALA A 963 -39.10 16.57 14.75
CA ALA A 963 -40.31 15.88 15.23
C ALA A 963 -40.16 14.34 15.17
N VAL A 964 -40.59 13.64 16.24
CA VAL A 964 -40.19 12.25 16.59
C VAL A 964 -41.29 11.22 16.33
N GLY A 965 -42.15 11.44 15.33
CA GLY A 965 -43.30 10.56 15.07
C GLY A 965 -42.91 9.09 14.85
N GLY A 966 -43.36 8.20 15.75
CA GLY A 966 -43.18 6.74 15.62
C GLY A 966 -41.86 6.16 16.15
N GLN A 967 -40.84 6.98 16.46
CA GLN A 967 -39.53 6.47 16.92
C GLN A 967 -39.59 5.94 18.37
N ASP A 968 -40.46 6.49 19.22
CA ASP A 968 -40.60 6.03 20.62
C ASP A 968 -41.16 4.61 20.71
N ILE A 969 -42.08 4.25 19.82
CA ILE A 969 -42.64 2.89 19.72
C ILE A 969 -41.55 1.89 19.31
N ILE A 970 -40.70 2.28 18.36
CA ILE A 970 -39.57 1.46 17.89
C ILE A 970 -38.56 1.26 19.03
N ALA A 971 -38.21 2.33 19.75
CA ALA A 971 -37.30 2.25 20.89
C ALA A 971 -37.83 1.37 22.03
N LEU A 972 -39.12 1.50 22.40
CA LEU A 972 -39.74 0.67 23.42
C LEU A 972 -39.72 -0.82 23.04
N ARG A 973 -40.03 -1.14 21.78
CA ARG A 973 -39.98 -2.52 21.28
C ARG A 973 -38.56 -3.08 21.37
N ARG A 974 -37.56 -2.35 20.87
CA ARG A 974 -36.15 -2.75 20.91
C ARG A 974 -35.64 -2.88 22.34
N MET A 975 -36.09 -2.02 23.26
CA MET A 975 -35.72 -2.10 24.68
C MET A 975 -36.28 -3.38 25.32
N GLY A 976 -37.51 -3.76 24.97
CA GLY A 976 -38.10 -5.04 25.38
C GLY A 976 -37.31 -6.24 24.87
N GLU A 977 -36.87 -6.22 23.61
CA GLU A 977 -36.01 -7.27 23.03
C GLU A 977 -34.69 -7.43 23.80
N LEU A 978 -33.99 -6.32 24.07
CA LEU A 978 -32.75 -6.34 24.85
C LEU A 978 -32.98 -6.86 26.28
N GLY A 979 -34.08 -6.47 26.93
CA GLY A 979 -34.45 -6.97 28.26
C GLY A 979 -34.70 -8.49 28.27
N GLN A 980 -35.32 -9.04 27.23
CA GLN A 980 -35.48 -10.49 27.08
C GLN A 980 -34.13 -11.20 26.87
N MET A 981 -33.22 -10.60 26.11
CA MET A 981 -31.87 -11.13 25.89
C MET A 981 -31.04 -11.15 27.18
N ILE A 982 -31.09 -10.09 27.98
CA ILE A 982 -30.44 -10.04 29.30
C ILE A 982 -30.95 -11.17 30.18
N LYS A 983 -32.27 -11.33 30.31
CA LYS A 983 -32.86 -12.45 31.08
C LYS A 983 -32.41 -13.82 30.59
N LYS A 984 -32.23 -14.00 29.27
CA LYS A 984 -31.73 -15.25 28.69
C LYS A 984 -30.25 -15.52 29.04
N LEU A 985 -29.43 -14.49 29.19
CA LEU A 985 -28.03 -14.61 29.60
C LEU A 985 -27.89 -14.77 31.12
N GLU A 986 -28.76 -14.17 31.93
CA GLU A 986 -28.77 -14.30 33.39
C GLU A 986 -29.31 -15.66 33.87
N ASN A 987 -30.14 -16.34 33.08
CA ASN A 987 -30.70 -17.66 33.38
C ASN A 987 -29.86 -18.85 32.84
N LYS A 988 -28.59 -18.61 32.51
CA LYS A 988 -27.57 -19.62 32.18
C LYS A 988 -26.50 -19.60 33.27
#